data_AF-A0A6F9B0I0-F1
#
_entry.id   AF-A0A6F9B0I0-F1
#
_cell.length_a   1.000
_cell.length_b   1.000
_cell.length_c   1.000
_cell.angle_alpha   90.00
_cell.angle_beta   90.00
_cell.angle_gamma   90.00
#
_symmetry.space_group_name_H-M   'P 1'
#
loop_
_entity.id
_entity.type
_entity.pdbx_description
1 polymer ?
#
loop_
_entity_poly.entity_id
_entity_poly.type
_entity_poly.pdbx_seq_one_letter_code
_entity_poly.pdbx_strand_id
1 'polypeptide(L)'
;MADATSECNIKVLCRFRPLNQSEILRGDQFIPTFLGDDSVSVGGRSYVFDRVFPTNTTQEQVYNTCAKQIVKDVLGGYNGTIFAYGQTASGKTHTMEGKLHDPNQMGIIPRIAEDIFNHIFGMDENLEFHIKVSYFEVYMDKIRDLLDVTKTNLAVHEDKNKIPYVKGCTERFVSSPDEVMDVIDEGKNNRHVAVTNMNEHSSRSHSIFLINIKQEHVETEQKLCGKLYLVDLAGSEKDSLGGNCRTTMFICCSPSSFNDAETKSTLMFGQRAKTIRNTASVNLELTADQWKRKYEKEKEKNKTMKETVQRLEAELNRWRNGENVPETERITADVVHLESVEERSPMMILDNDTSSIVVRISEEERQKYEEEIRKLYKQLDDKDDEINLQCQLVEKLKEQMLDQDEVQAELGRLQVESNCAKTEVKEVLQALEELAINYDQKSQEVEEKGLQNQLLADQLAQKMASLMELEAELSHMQEVSGQQRKRIADVLNGLMRDLSEFSTIVGNGEIKLPVEISGAIEEEFTVARLYISKIKSEVKSMVKRCRQLENLQVECHRKMEETGRELSSCQLLISQHETKIRSLTEYMQSVEQKKRMLEESHDSLSEELAKLQDPDNSLLEEKDGEKGETEEGNIKKVPRQQESHRGLHHKQMAHLRDEINEKQRIIDDLTDHNQKLQIELAQVLADFDRLKSVDSSKSERLEELSFLHERHEQTKQDLKGLEDTVARELQTLHNLRKLFVQDLTSRVKKSSEMEPDDSGGSCTQKQKISFLENNLDQLTKVHKQLVRDNADLRCELPKLEKRLRSTAERVKALETALRDAKEGAMIDRRRYQKEVDRIKETMRTKNALRRPHAAQIAKPVRPKQLPVCSPTNPFYTRVSEPANTYSNALFQRSITEQTTAPNSQISSVQTNTVSTALGYRAVNPTDMLESYPLNIDRDNGNTVDVNDNRSDVHCGSKVDDPGRLYIIQQETAAS
;
A
#
# COMPACT_ATOMS: atom_id res chain seq x y z
N MET A 1 -3.08 14.90 -41.32
CA MET A 1 -3.45 15.87 -40.27
C MET A 1 -2.20 16.12 -39.43
N ALA A 2 -1.92 17.35 -39.05
CA ALA A 2 -0.73 17.69 -38.26
C ALA A 2 -0.96 17.42 -36.77
N ASP A 3 0.07 16.94 -36.06
CA ASP A 3 0.04 16.77 -34.61
C ASP A 3 -0.06 18.14 -33.93
N ALA A 4 -1.27 18.50 -33.47
CA ALA A 4 -1.50 19.70 -32.69
C ALA A 4 -1.05 19.49 -31.24
N THR A 5 0.27 19.53 -31.00
CA THR A 5 0.82 19.61 -29.64
C THR A 5 0.39 20.94 -29.01
N SER A 6 -0.55 20.86 -28.06
CA SER A 6 -1.08 22.03 -27.38
C SER A 6 -0.31 22.28 -26.08
N GLU A 7 0.37 23.43 -26.00
CA GLU A 7 0.76 23.97 -24.69
C GLU A 7 -0.52 24.30 -23.91
N CYS A 8 -0.64 23.74 -22.70
CA CYS A 8 -1.76 23.98 -21.81
C CYS A 8 -1.27 24.21 -20.38
N ASN A 9 -1.83 25.22 -19.71
CA ASN A 9 -1.52 25.48 -18.31
C ASN A 9 -2.30 24.49 -17.42
N ILE A 10 -1.73 24.15 -16.25
CA ILE A 10 -2.48 23.42 -15.23
C ILE A 10 -3.65 24.29 -14.75
N LYS A 11 -4.88 23.78 -14.86
CA LYS A 11 -6.07 24.45 -14.30
C LYS A 11 -6.11 24.23 -12.79
N VAL A 12 -6.22 25.30 -12.02
CA VAL A 12 -6.30 25.22 -10.56
C VAL A 12 -7.65 25.75 -10.09
N LEU A 13 -8.41 24.93 -9.37
CA LEU A 13 -9.72 25.28 -8.83
C LEU A 13 -9.66 25.20 -7.31
N CYS A 14 -10.07 26.27 -6.64
CA CYS A 14 -10.14 26.30 -5.18
C CYS A 14 -11.53 25.87 -4.71
N ARG A 15 -11.61 25.01 -3.69
CA ARG A 15 -12.87 24.58 -3.07
C ARG A 15 -12.84 24.78 -1.57
N PHE A 16 -13.78 25.57 -1.05
CA PHE A 16 -14.02 25.66 0.38
C PHE A 16 -15.17 24.73 0.78
N ARG A 17 -14.96 23.88 1.78
CA ARG A 17 -16.06 23.14 2.43
C ARG A 17 -16.78 24.00 3.47
N PRO A 18 -18.01 23.67 3.90
CA PRO A 18 -18.60 24.26 5.11
C PRO A 18 -17.72 24.06 6.35
N LEU A 19 -17.94 24.89 7.39
CA LEU A 19 -17.43 24.61 8.75
C LEU A 19 -18.02 23.29 9.25
N ASN A 20 -17.22 22.46 9.90
CA ASN A 20 -17.70 21.21 10.51
C ASN A 20 -18.13 21.43 11.97
N GLN A 21 -18.88 20.48 12.53
CA GLN A 21 -19.43 20.62 13.89
C GLN A 21 -18.35 20.86 14.96
N SER A 22 -17.17 20.26 14.82
CA SER A 22 -16.05 20.42 15.77
C SER A 22 -15.32 21.76 15.65
N GLU A 23 -15.41 22.44 14.51
CA GLU A 23 -14.95 23.83 14.31
C GLU A 23 -16.01 24.81 14.88
N ILE A 24 -17.30 24.56 14.62
CA ILE A 24 -18.41 25.37 15.13
C ILE A 24 -18.45 25.34 16.68
N LEU A 25 -18.37 24.15 17.29
CA LEU A 25 -18.34 23.98 18.75
C LEU A 25 -17.10 24.60 19.41
N ARG A 26 -16.01 24.79 18.66
CA ARG A 26 -14.79 25.48 19.12
C ARG A 26 -14.93 27.00 19.08
N GLY A 27 -15.94 27.52 18.37
CA GLY A 27 -16.13 28.95 18.12
C GLY A 27 -15.30 29.49 16.95
N ASP A 28 -14.84 28.61 16.05
CA ASP A 28 -14.05 29.01 14.88
C ASP A 28 -14.84 29.96 13.97
N GLN A 29 -14.18 31.03 13.52
CA GLN A 29 -14.78 32.04 12.66
C GLN A 29 -14.63 31.67 11.19
N PHE A 30 -15.59 32.08 10.37
CA PHE A 30 -15.55 31.94 8.92
C PHE A 30 -14.66 33.04 8.32
N ILE A 31 -13.48 32.68 7.78
CA ILE A 31 -12.47 33.65 7.31
C ILE A 31 -12.47 34.01 5.81
N PRO A 32 -12.93 33.18 4.84
CA PRO A 32 -12.77 33.51 3.43
C PRO A 32 -13.87 34.46 2.93
N THR A 33 -13.48 35.48 2.18
CA THR A 33 -14.39 36.38 1.47
C THR A 33 -14.29 36.13 -0.03
N PHE A 34 -15.38 35.69 -0.66
CA PHE A 34 -15.42 35.41 -2.09
C PHE A 34 -15.61 36.70 -2.89
N LEU A 35 -14.79 36.91 -3.93
CA LEU A 35 -14.74 38.11 -4.75
C LEU A 35 -15.08 37.76 -6.20
N GLY A 36 -16.31 37.30 -6.42
CA GLY A 36 -16.73 36.70 -7.69
C GLY A 36 -16.35 35.23 -7.79
N ASP A 37 -16.24 34.76 -9.04
CA ASP A 37 -16.20 33.33 -9.40
C ASP A 37 -14.80 32.69 -9.43
N ASP A 38 -13.74 33.51 -9.41
CA ASP A 38 -12.35 33.09 -9.61
C ASP A 38 -11.41 33.55 -8.47
N SER A 39 -11.91 34.36 -7.54
CA SER A 39 -11.09 35.10 -6.57
C SER A 39 -11.59 34.96 -5.14
N VAL A 40 -10.67 34.80 -4.19
CA VAL A 40 -10.96 34.73 -2.74
C VAL A 40 -9.96 35.56 -1.95
N SER A 41 -10.45 36.27 -0.93
CA SER A 41 -9.62 36.97 0.04
C SER A 41 -9.58 36.22 1.38
N VAL A 42 -8.38 35.97 1.90
CA VAL A 42 -8.15 35.34 3.20
C VAL A 42 -7.11 36.15 3.97
N GLY A 43 -7.46 36.62 5.18
CA GLY A 43 -6.57 37.45 6.00
C GLY A 43 -6.10 38.74 5.31
N GLY A 44 -6.94 39.35 4.47
CA GLY A 44 -6.66 40.60 3.77
C GLY A 44 -5.80 40.47 2.50
N ARG A 45 -5.42 39.25 2.08
CA ARG A 45 -4.77 39.00 0.78
C ARG A 45 -5.75 38.35 -0.18
N SER A 46 -5.76 38.80 -1.43
CA SER A 46 -6.55 38.21 -2.52
C SER A 46 -5.75 37.14 -3.29
N TYR A 47 -6.43 36.07 -3.67
CA TYR A 47 -5.92 34.92 -4.41
C TYR A 47 -6.83 34.63 -5.58
N VAL A 48 -6.27 34.46 -6.79
CA VAL A 48 -6.99 34.26 -8.05
C VAL A 48 -6.64 32.89 -8.64
N PHE A 49 -7.65 32.15 -9.09
CA PHE A 49 -7.57 30.78 -9.62
C PHE A 49 -8.30 30.68 -10.97
N ASP A 50 -8.58 29.48 -11.48
CA ASP A 50 -9.45 29.29 -12.66
C ASP A 50 -10.93 29.22 -12.26
N ARG A 51 -11.20 28.84 -11.01
CA ARG A 51 -12.50 28.90 -10.35
C ARG A 51 -12.30 28.89 -8.83
N VAL A 52 -13.18 29.55 -8.10
CA VAL A 52 -13.34 29.40 -6.65
C VAL A 52 -14.75 28.91 -6.38
N PHE A 53 -14.86 27.80 -5.66
CA PHE A 53 -16.11 27.20 -5.23
C PHE A 53 -16.40 27.57 -3.76
N PRO A 54 -17.42 28.41 -3.50
CA PRO A 54 -17.91 28.68 -2.15
C PRO A 54 -18.58 27.45 -1.53
N THR A 55 -18.87 27.53 -0.22
CA THR A 55 -19.28 26.39 0.61
C THR A 55 -20.63 25.77 0.28
N ASN A 56 -21.46 26.44 -0.52
CA ASN A 56 -22.73 25.94 -1.04
C ASN A 56 -22.62 25.22 -2.40
N THR A 57 -21.41 25.08 -2.96
CA THR A 57 -21.22 24.42 -4.27
C THR A 57 -21.42 22.91 -4.18
N THR A 58 -22.34 22.36 -5.00
CA THR A 58 -22.65 20.92 -5.03
C THR A 58 -21.53 20.10 -5.68
N GLN A 59 -21.53 18.77 -5.42
CA GLN A 59 -20.60 17.83 -6.06
C GLN A 59 -20.73 17.85 -7.59
N GLU A 60 -21.97 17.91 -8.08
CA GLU A 60 -22.29 17.92 -9.51
C GLU A 60 -21.79 19.20 -10.19
N GLN A 61 -21.96 20.38 -9.56
CA GLN A 61 -21.42 21.65 -10.06
C GLN A 61 -19.89 21.62 -10.16
N VAL A 62 -19.22 21.05 -9.16
CA VAL A 62 -17.77 20.85 -9.18
C VAL A 62 -17.36 19.96 -10.36
N TYR A 63 -18.02 18.81 -10.54
CA TYR A 63 -17.75 17.86 -11.61
C TYR A 63 -17.95 18.49 -13.01
N ASN A 64 -19.12 19.09 -13.27
CA ASN A 64 -19.49 19.67 -14.56
C ASN A 64 -18.55 20.81 -14.99
N THR A 65 -18.00 21.57 -14.03
CA THR A 65 -17.13 22.74 -14.31
C THR A 65 -15.74 22.35 -14.82
N CYS A 66 -15.23 21.13 -14.54
CA CYS A 66 -13.84 20.79 -14.84
C CYS A 66 -13.61 19.36 -15.37
N ALA A 67 -14.14 18.34 -14.68
CA ALA A 67 -13.77 16.95 -14.91
C ALA A 67 -14.42 16.42 -16.18
N LYS A 68 -15.65 16.89 -16.48
CA LYS A 68 -16.40 16.54 -17.69
C LYS A 68 -15.64 16.84 -18.99
N GLN A 69 -14.81 17.91 -19.02
CA GLN A 69 -13.96 18.17 -20.19
C GLN A 69 -12.77 17.19 -20.25
N ILE A 70 -12.16 16.86 -19.12
CA ILE A 70 -11.05 15.89 -19.08
C ILE A 70 -11.55 14.50 -19.52
N VAL A 71 -12.74 14.07 -19.13
CA VAL A 71 -13.35 12.81 -19.60
C VAL A 71 -13.43 12.79 -21.13
N LYS A 72 -13.95 13.86 -21.75
CA LYS A 72 -14.01 14.00 -23.22
C LYS A 72 -12.62 13.99 -23.86
N ASP A 73 -11.64 14.64 -23.25
CA ASP A 73 -10.26 14.67 -23.75
C ASP A 73 -9.61 13.27 -23.67
N VAL A 74 -9.87 12.51 -22.61
CA VAL A 74 -9.37 11.13 -22.41
C VAL A 74 -10.04 10.16 -23.39
N LEU A 75 -11.35 10.27 -23.61
CA LEU A 75 -12.06 9.57 -24.69
C LEU A 75 -11.53 9.96 -26.08
N GLY A 76 -10.98 11.18 -26.24
CA GLY A 76 -10.24 11.60 -27.43
C GLY A 76 -8.80 11.06 -27.53
N GLY A 77 -8.35 10.23 -26.59
CA GLY A 77 -7.00 9.64 -26.57
C GLY A 77 -5.92 10.54 -25.97
N TYR A 78 -6.24 11.64 -25.29
CA TYR A 78 -5.27 12.38 -24.46
C TYR A 78 -5.10 11.69 -23.09
N ASN A 79 -3.99 11.98 -22.39
CA ASN A 79 -3.89 11.68 -20.96
C ASN A 79 -4.53 12.82 -20.13
N GLY A 80 -5.17 12.46 -19.03
CA GLY A 80 -5.78 13.37 -18.07
C GLY A 80 -5.28 13.12 -16.64
N THR A 81 -5.23 14.16 -15.81
CA THR A 81 -4.94 13.99 -14.38
C THR A 81 -5.74 14.99 -13.55
N ILE A 82 -6.39 14.50 -12.50
CA ILE A 82 -7.11 15.30 -11.52
C ILE A 82 -6.49 15.06 -10.15
N PHE A 83 -5.92 16.11 -9.56
CA PHE A 83 -5.39 16.10 -8.20
C PHE A 83 -6.39 16.71 -7.22
N ALA A 84 -6.48 16.16 -6.01
CA ALA A 84 -7.00 16.86 -4.83
C ALA A 84 -5.88 17.08 -3.81
N TYR A 85 -5.71 18.33 -3.39
CA TYR A 85 -4.63 18.82 -2.52
C TYR A 85 -5.20 19.65 -1.37
N GLY A 86 -4.46 19.72 -0.26
CA GLY A 86 -4.79 20.50 0.94
C GLY A 86 -4.63 19.69 2.22
N GLN A 87 -4.76 20.37 3.37
CA GLN A 87 -4.62 19.76 4.69
C GLN A 87 -5.57 18.59 4.94
N THR A 88 -5.27 17.76 5.94
CA THR A 88 -6.20 16.74 6.46
C THR A 88 -7.54 17.38 6.85
N ALA A 89 -8.63 16.69 6.53
CA ALA A 89 -10.01 17.17 6.71
C ALA A 89 -10.36 18.48 5.97
N SER A 90 -9.65 18.87 4.89
CA SER A 90 -10.04 20.01 4.04
C SER A 90 -11.13 19.70 2.99
N GLY A 91 -11.41 18.42 2.73
CA GLY A 91 -12.44 17.97 1.78
C GLY A 91 -11.92 17.29 0.50
N LYS A 92 -10.66 16.84 0.45
CA LYS A 92 -10.08 16.14 -0.71
C LYS A 92 -10.84 14.87 -1.09
N THR A 93 -10.90 13.87 -0.20
CA THR A 93 -11.60 12.60 -0.40
C THR A 93 -13.10 12.80 -0.65
N HIS A 94 -13.71 13.79 0.01
CA HIS A 94 -15.09 14.19 -0.29
C HIS A 94 -15.24 14.71 -1.73
N THR A 95 -14.24 15.41 -2.27
CA THR A 95 -14.26 15.90 -3.65
C THR A 95 -13.99 14.79 -4.65
N MET A 96 -13.04 13.89 -4.37
CA MET A 96 -12.68 12.79 -5.26
C MET A 96 -13.73 11.67 -5.26
N GLU A 97 -14.10 11.13 -4.10
CA GLU A 97 -15.02 9.99 -3.97
C GLU A 97 -16.42 10.41 -3.52
N GLY A 98 -16.49 11.32 -2.54
CA GLY A 98 -17.75 11.68 -1.89
C GLY A 98 -18.38 10.48 -1.17
N LYS A 99 -19.71 10.36 -1.25
CA LYS A 99 -20.42 9.12 -0.94
C LYS A 99 -20.71 8.38 -2.24
N LEU A 100 -20.00 7.27 -2.50
CA LEU A 100 -20.00 6.59 -3.81
C LEU A 100 -21.41 6.26 -4.31
N HIS A 101 -22.26 5.69 -3.45
CA HIS A 101 -23.62 5.21 -3.78
C HIS A 101 -24.74 6.25 -3.57
N ASP A 102 -24.42 7.54 -3.39
CA ASP A 102 -25.40 8.63 -3.21
C ASP A 102 -25.37 9.56 -4.45
N PRO A 103 -26.38 9.55 -5.33
CA PRO A 103 -26.39 10.35 -6.57
C PRO A 103 -26.11 11.85 -6.39
N ASN A 104 -26.46 12.41 -5.23
CA ASN A 104 -26.25 13.83 -4.92
C ASN A 104 -24.88 14.09 -4.28
N GLN A 105 -24.38 13.16 -3.46
CA GLN A 105 -23.15 13.32 -2.68
C GLN A 105 -21.92 12.59 -3.26
N MET A 106 -22.08 11.80 -4.32
CA MET A 106 -20.98 11.16 -5.04
C MET A 106 -20.04 12.21 -5.66
N GLY A 107 -18.74 11.96 -5.57
CA GLY A 107 -17.65 12.86 -5.96
C GLY A 107 -17.30 12.80 -7.44
N ILE A 108 -16.07 13.18 -7.77
CA ILE A 108 -15.55 13.21 -9.14
C ILE A 108 -15.38 11.81 -9.73
N ILE A 109 -14.74 10.87 -9.03
CA ILE A 109 -14.44 9.50 -9.52
C ILE A 109 -15.72 8.74 -9.94
N PRO A 110 -16.76 8.60 -9.09
CA PRO A 110 -17.98 7.90 -9.50
C PRO A 110 -18.69 8.56 -10.70
N ARG A 111 -18.76 9.89 -10.74
CA ARG A 111 -19.35 10.64 -11.87
C ARG A 111 -18.54 10.48 -13.17
N ILE A 112 -17.22 10.33 -13.06
CA ILE A 112 -16.35 10.00 -14.21
C ILE A 112 -16.67 8.60 -14.74
N ALA A 113 -16.87 7.61 -13.86
CA ALA A 113 -17.25 6.26 -14.28
C ALA A 113 -18.59 6.28 -15.03
N GLU A 114 -19.62 6.90 -14.46
CA GLU A 114 -20.92 7.10 -15.12
C GLU A 114 -20.79 7.80 -16.48
N ASP A 115 -20.15 8.98 -16.55
CA ASP A 115 -20.03 9.74 -17.81
C ASP A 115 -19.19 9.00 -18.86
N ILE A 116 -18.18 8.18 -18.48
CA ILE A 116 -17.41 7.35 -19.43
C ILE A 116 -18.32 6.31 -20.09
N PHE A 117 -19.02 5.50 -19.29
CA PHE A 117 -19.90 4.45 -19.84
C PHE A 117 -21.09 5.04 -20.59
N ASN A 118 -21.69 6.13 -20.08
CA ASN A 118 -22.75 6.86 -20.77
C ASN A 118 -22.31 7.44 -22.13
N HIS A 119 -21.05 7.88 -22.27
CA HIS A 119 -20.52 8.25 -23.59
C HIS A 119 -20.34 7.01 -24.47
N ILE A 120 -19.76 5.93 -23.96
CA ILE A 120 -19.50 4.69 -24.73
C ILE A 120 -20.80 4.09 -25.27
N PHE A 121 -21.88 4.03 -24.47
CA PHE A 121 -23.19 3.57 -24.93
C PHE A 121 -23.86 4.49 -25.97
N GLY A 122 -23.34 5.71 -26.18
CA GLY A 122 -23.78 6.66 -27.21
C GLY A 122 -22.79 6.86 -28.36
N MET A 123 -21.73 6.05 -28.46
CA MET A 123 -20.74 6.10 -29.55
C MET A 123 -21.15 5.25 -30.75
N ASP A 124 -20.38 5.39 -31.83
CA ASP A 124 -20.51 4.61 -33.06
C ASP A 124 -20.29 3.10 -32.80
N GLU A 125 -21.13 2.24 -33.38
CA GLU A 125 -21.02 0.77 -33.29
C GLU A 125 -19.68 0.24 -33.85
N ASN A 126 -18.96 1.04 -34.65
CA ASN A 126 -17.64 0.72 -35.19
C ASN A 126 -16.48 0.96 -34.21
N LEU A 127 -16.73 1.42 -32.97
CA LEU A 127 -15.71 1.64 -31.94
C LEU A 127 -15.79 0.58 -30.83
N GLU A 128 -14.78 -0.28 -30.76
CA GLU A 128 -14.62 -1.26 -29.68
C GLU A 128 -13.84 -0.65 -28.51
N PHE A 129 -14.41 -0.69 -27.30
CA PHE A 129 -13.79 -0.11 -26.09
C PHE A 129 -13.28 -1.18 -25.13
N HIS A 130 -12.08 -0.96 -24.61
CA HIS A 130 -11.43 -1.79 -23.60
C HIS A 130 -11.01 -0.89 -22.43
N ILE A 131 -11.76 -0.94 -21.33
CA ILE A 131 -11.48 -0.16 -20.12
C ILE A 131 -10.75 -1.05 -19.10
N LYS A 132 -9.67 -0.51 -18.54
CA LYS A 132 -8.98 -1.09 -17.39
C LYS A 132 -8.88 -0.10 -16.24
N VAL A 133 -8.91 -0.61 -15.02
CA VAL A 133 -8.69 0.15 -13.80
C VAL A 133 -7.56 -0.43 -12.97
N SER A 134 -6.82 0.46 -12.30
CA SER A 134 -5.81 0.12 -11.29
C SER A 134 -5.99 1.06 -10.10
N TYR A 135 -5.86 0.54 -8.88
CA TYR A 135 -5.93 1.35 -7.67
C TYR A 135 -4.73 1.01 -6.78
N PHE A 136 -3.94 2.02 -6.45
CA PHE A 136 -2.77 1.88 -5.60
C PHE A 136 -2.61 3.10 -4.70
N GLU A 137 -1.89 2.92 -3.58
CA GLU A 137 -1.43 4.02 -2.74
C GLU A 137 0.08 4.19 -2.79
N VAL A 138 0.54 5.41 -2.53
CA VAL A 138 1.96 5.73 -2.33
C VAL A 138 2.14 6.19 -0.89
N TYR A 139 2.99 5.52 -0.14
CA TYR A 139 3.30 5.84 1.25
C TYR A 139 4.78 5.66 1.55
N MET A 140 5.43 6.68 2.14
CA MET A 140 6.87 6.68 2.39
C MET A 140 7.69 6.30 1.14
N ASP A 141 7.31 6.87 -0.02
CA ASP A 141 7.88 6.58 -1.35
C ASP A 141 7.74 5.13 -1.84
N LYS A 142 6.92 4.31 -1.17
CA LYS A 142 6.61 2.92 -1.56
C LYS A 142 5.22 2.84 -2.17
N ILE A 143 5.14 2.24 -3.34
CA ILE A 143 3.86 1.98 -4.03
C ILE A 143 3.27 0.66 -3.52
N ARG A 144 2.02 0.68 -3.09
CA ARG A 144 1.26 -0.51 -2.68
C ARG A 144 0.00 -0.63 -3.53
N ASP A 145 -0.20 -1.80 -4.12
CA ASP A 145 -1.45 -2.12 -4.81
C ASP A 145 -2.61 -2.25 -3.79
N LEU A 146 -3.73 -1.58 -4.07
CA LEU A 146 -4.93 -1.66 -3.24
C LEU A 146 -5.91 -2.75 -3.76
N LEU A 147 -5.68 -3.29 -4.95
CA LEU A 147 -6.45 -4.39 -5.55
C LEU A 147 -5.78 -5.76 -5.36
N ASP A 148 -4.58 -5.78 -4.79
CA ASP A 148 -3.85 -6.97 -4.35
C ASP A 148 -2.87 -6.56 -3.23
N VAL A 149 -3.30 -6.71 -1.98
CA VAL A 149 -2.54 -6.27 -0.80
C VAL A 149 -1.19 -6.97 -0.62
N THR A 150 -0.91 -8.06 -1.34
CA THR A 150 0.39 -8.75 -1.31
C THR A 150 1.48 -7.94 -2.05
N LYS A 151 1.08 -7.13 -3.04
CA LYS A 151 1.95 -6.34 -3.89
C LYS A 151 2.32 -5.01 -3.24
N THR A 152 3.36 -5.05 -2.41
CA THR A 152 3.95 -3.88 -1.75
C THR A 152 5.28 -3.47 -2.38
N ASN A 153 5.65 -2.20 -2.26
CA ASN A 153 6.88 -1.62 -2.78
C ASN A 153 7.10 -1.85 -4.29
N LEU A 154 6.04 -1.65 -5.09
CA LEU A 154 6.10 -1.77 -6.55
C LEU A 154 7.00 -0.69 -7.17
N ALA A 155 7.77 -1.08 -8.20
CA ALA A 155 8.69 -0.19 -8.89
C ALA A 155 8.04 0.53 -10.08
N VAL A 156 8.35 1.81 -10.26
CA VAL A 156 8.02 2.55 -11.48
C VAL A 156 9.03 2.18 -12.58
N HIS A 157 8.52 1.91 -13.78
CA HIS A 157 9.30 1.62 -14.98
C HIS A 157 8.82 2.52 -16.13
N GLU A 158 9.70 2.80 -17.10
CA GLU A 158 9.30 3.42 -18.36
C GLU A 158 8.96 2.36 -19.41
N ASP A 159 7.94 2.63 -20.23
CA ASP A 159 7.64 1.83 -21.42
C ASP A 159 8.52 2.22 -22.63
N LYS A 160 8.27 1.59 -23.79
CA LYS A 160 9.02 1.87 -25.04
C LYS A 160 8.91 3.31 -25.52
N ASN A 161 7.87 4.03 -25.10
CA ASN A 161 7.55 5.40 -25.47
C ASN A 161 7.93 6.40 -24.37
N LYS A 162 8.73 5.97 -23.37
CA LYS A 162 9.12 6.77 -22.19
C LYS A 162 7.94 7.20 -21.29
N ILE A 163 6.82 6.48 -21.33
CA ILE A 163 5.69 6.71 -20.43
C ILE A 163 5.91 5.88 -19.16
N PRO A 164 5.89 6.49 -17.96
CA PRO A 164 6.02 5.74 -16.71
C PRO A 164 4.78 4.88 -16.42
N TYR A 165 4.99 3.68 -15.90
CA TYR A 165 3.97 2.76 -15.41
C TYR A 165 4.46 2.03 -14.14
N VAL A 166 3.53 1.61 -13.28
CA VAL A 166 3.86 0.83 -12.09
C VAL A 166 3.96 -0.64 -12.49
N LYS A 167 5.17 -1.21 -12.45
CA LYS A 167 5.38 -2.58 -12.89
C LYS A 167 4.81 -3.58 -11.88
N GLY A 168 3.94 -4.45 -12.35
CA GLY A 168 3.29 -5.49 -11.54
C GLY A 168 2.02 -5.03 -10.83
N CYS A 169 1.64 -3.75 -10.95
CA CYS A 169 0.35 -3.26 -10.48
C CYS A 169 -0.80 -4.00 -11.18
N THR A 170 -1.85 -4.29 -10.44
CA THR A 170 -3.03 -5.00 -10.94
C THR A 170 -3.82 -4.09 -11.87
N GLU A 171 -4.07 -4.54 -13.09
CA GLU A 171 -5.03 -3.93 -14.02
C GLU A 171 -6.25 -4.87 -14.11
N ARG A 172 -7.43 -4.40 -13.70
CA ARG A 172 -8.69 -5.15 -13.87
C ARG A 172 -9.47 -4.58 -15.04
N PHE A 173 -10.03 -5.44 -15.89
CA PHE A 173 -11.01 -5.00 -16.88
C PHE A 173 -12.35 -4.71 -16.20
N VAL A 174 -13.07 -3.71 -16.69
CA VAL A 174 -14.39 -3.32 -16.19
C VAL A 174 -15.35 -3.08 -17.36
N SER A 175 -16.58 -3.58 -17.25
CA SER A 175 -17.62 -3.51 -18.29
C SER A 175 -18.83 -2.64 -17.93
N SER A 176 -18.93 -2.19 -16.67
CA SER A 176 -20.03 -1.37 -16.15
C SER A 176 -19.55 -0.33 -15.12
N PRO A 177 -20.32 0.73 -14.84
CA PRO A 177 -20.04 1.67 -13.76
C PRO A 177 -19.99 0.97 -12.39
N ASP A 178 -20.86 -0.01 -12.16
CA ASP A 178 -20.97 -0.74 -10.89
C ASP A 178 -19.68 -1.49 -10.57
N GLU A 179 -19.09 -2.20 -11.53
CA GLU A 179 -17.76 -2.85 -11.39
C GLU A 179 -16.65 -1.84 -11.03
N VAL A 180 -16.74 -0.58 -11.50
CA VAL A 180 -15.79 0.47 -11.11
C VAL A 180 -15.99 0.87 -9.65
N MET A 181 -17.25 0.96 -9.17
CA MET A 181 -17.53 1.22 -7.75
C MET A 181 -17.03 0.08 -6.86
N ASP A 182 -17.27 -1.17 -7.25
CA ASP A 182 -16.80 -2.37 -6.52
C ASP A 182 -15.28 -2.37 -6.34
N VAL A 183 -14.53 -2.05 -7.41
CA VAL A 183 -13.06 -1.93 -7.37
C VAL A 183 -12.60 -0.79 -6.45
N ILE A 184 -13.36 0.32 -6.37
CA ILE A 184 -13.07 1.43 -5.45
C ILE A 184 -13.35 1.00 -4.00
N ASP A 185 -14.49 0.37 -3.72
CA ASP A 185 -14.85 -0.08 -2.37
C ASP A 185 -13.91 -1.19 -1.87
N GLU A 186 -13.51 -2.13 -2.72
CA GLU A 186 -12.45 -3.10 -2.40
C GLU A 186 -11.13 -2.41 -2.05
N GLY A 187 -10.66 -1.49 -2.91
CA GLY A 187 -9.42 -0.77 -2.66
C GLY A 187 -9.46 0.07 -1.38
N LYS A 188 -10.62 0.64 -1.05
CA LYS A 188 -10.86 1.35 0.22
C LYS A 188 -10.85 0.42 1.42
N ASN A 189 -11.47 -0.77 1.32
CA ASN A 189 -11.43 -1.77 2.38
C ASN A 189 -9.99 -2.24 2.64
N ASN A 190 -9.25 -2.55 1.58
CA ASN A 190 -7.83 -2.92 1.64
C ASN A 190 -6.95 -1.79 2.22
N ARG A 191 -7.26 -0.53 1.93
CA ARG A 191 -6.62 0.65 2.54
C ARG A 191 -6.96 0.80 4.02
N HIS A 192 -8.19 0.49 4.46
CA HIS A 192 -8.56 0.52 5.88
C HIS A 192 -7.86 -0.60 6.67
N VAL A 193 -7.74 -1.81 6.11
CA VAL A 193 -6.97 -2.91 6.73
C VAL A 193 -5.51 -2.51 6.97
N ALA A 194 -4.91 -1.73 6.05
CA ALA A 194 -3.59 -1.15 6.24
C ALA A 194 -3.53 -0.19 7.45
N VAL A 195 -4.50 0.72 7.56
CA VAL A 195 -4.61 1.70 8.65
C VAL A 195 -4.82 1.03 10.02
N THR A 196 -5.56 -0.08 10.07
CA THR A 196 -5.76 -0.81 11.34
C THR A 196 -4.54 -1.58 11.81
N ASN A 197 -3.64 -1.98 10.90
CA ASN A 197 -2.37 -2.62 11.25
C ASN A 197 -1.25 -1.60 11.57
N MET A 198 -1.34 -0.35 11.10
CA MET A 198 -0.36 0.72 11.34
C MET A 198 -1.02 2.10 11.45
N ASN A 199 -0.87 2.75 12.63
CA ASN A 199 -1.28 4.11 13.03
C ASN A 199 -1.86 5.07 11.95
N GLU A 200 -3.06 5.61 12.21
CA GLU A 200 -3.69 6.82 11.61
C GLU A 200 -3.15 7.25 10.23
N HIS A 201 -3.29 6.35 9.25
CA HIS A 201 -2.45 6.34 8.05
C HIS A 201 -3.05 7.09 6.84
N SER A 202 -4.39 7.18 6.76
CA SER A 202 -5.11 7.66 5.56
C SER A 202 -4.84 9.12 5.19
N SER A 203 -4.35 9.93 6.13
CA SER A 203 -3.95 11.32 5.90
C SER A 203 -2.53 11.47 5.34
N ARG A 204 -1.74 10.39 5.34
CA ARG A 204 -0.29 10.38 5.06
C ARG A 204 0.11 9.53 3.84
N SER A 205 -0.84 8.83 3.20
CA SER A 205 -0.64 8.17 1.91
C SER A 205 -1.42 8.85 0.79
N HIS A 206 -0.87 8.84 -0.42
CA HIS A 206 -1.54 9.27 -1.65
C HIS A 206 -2.36 8.10 -2.18
N SER A 207 -3.59 8.32 -2.60
CA SER A 207 -4.36 7.33 -3.36
C SER A 207 -4.41 7.72 -4.83
N ILE A 208 -4.10 6.78 -5.72
CA ILE A 208 -4.09 6.96 -7.17
C ILE A 208 -5.00 5.90 -7.80
N PHE A 209 -6.15 6.35 -8.28
CA PHE A 209 -7.05 5.55 -9.12
C PHE A 209 -6.76 5.87 -10.59
N LEU A 210 -6.38 4.87 -11.37
CA LEU A 210 -6.07 5.00 -12.79
C LEU A 210 -7.18 4.33 -13.60
N ILE A 211 -7.79 5.08 -14.52
CA ILE A 211 -8.66 4.56 -15.57
C ILE A 211 -7.90 4.63 -16.88
N ASN A 212 -7.77 3.50 -17.57
CA ASN A 212 -7.10 3.36 -18.87
C ASN A 212 -8.14 2.94 -19.90
N ILE A 213 -8.48 3.85 -20.81
CA ILE A 213 -9.46 3.63 -21.88
C ILE A 213 -8.69 3.41 -23.18
N LYS A 214 -8.77 2.19 -23.71
CA LYS A 214 -8.40 1.90 -25.10
C LYS A 214 -9.66 1.86 -25.94
N GLN A 215 -9.59 2.44 -27.14
CA GLN A 215 -10.63 2.30 -28.16
C GLN A 215 -9.99 1.92 -29.49
N GLU A 216 -10.70 1.10 -30.27
CA GLU A 216 -10.27 0.62 -31.56
C GLU A 216 -11.39 0.75 -32.58
N HIS A 217 -11.11 1.44 -33.69
CA HIS A 217 -12.07 1.55 -34.78
C HIS A 217 -11.96 0.34 -35.71
N VAL A 218 -13.01 -0.48 -35.76
CA VAL A 218 -13.02 -1.80 -36.43
C VAL A 218 -12.63 -1.71 -37.91
N GLU A 219 -13.17 -0.75 -38.67
CA GLU A 219 -12.85 -0.62 -40.10
C GLU A 219 -11.46 -0.03 -40.42
N THR A 220 -10.95 0.87 -39.58
CA THR A 220 -9.71 1.63 -39.87
C THR A 220 -8.48 1.10 -39.12
N GLU A 221 -8.69 0.13 -38.23
CA GLU A 221 -7.72 -0.40 -37.25
C GLU A 221 -7.05 0.71 -36.40
N GLN A 222 -7.69 1.89 -36.31
CA GLN A 222 -7.14 3.02 -35.58
C GLN A 222 -7.35 2.84 -34.08
N LYS A 223 -6.25 2.67 -33.34
CA LYS A 223 -6.27 2.49 -31.89
C LYS A 223 -5.88 3.79 -31.18
N LEU A 224 -6.69 4.20 -30.20
CA LEU A 224 -6.44 5.36 -29.33
C LEU A 224 -6.40 4.91 -27.87
N CYS A 225 -5.56 5.55 -27.06
CA CYS A 225 -5.32 5.17 -25.67
C CYS A 225 -5.33 6.42 -24.77
N GLY A 226 -6.29 6.53 -23.86
CA GLY A 226 -6.40 7.62 -22.89
C GLY A 226 -6.21 7.11 -21.47
N LYS A 227 -5.24 7.67 -20.74
CA LYS A 227 -5.03 7.37 -19.30
C LYS A 227 -5.48 8.54 -18.44
N LEU A 228 -6.36 8.27 -17.48
CA LEU A 228 -6.89 9.23 -16.53
C LEU A 228 -6.47 8.87 -15.11
N TYR A 229 -5.60 9.70 -14.54
CA TYR A 229 -5.10 9.56 -13.16
C TYR A 229 -5.92 10.42 -12.21
N LEU A 230 -6.55 9.81 -11.22
CA LEU A 230 -7.39 10.45 -10.21
C LEU A 230 -6.71 10.32 -8.86
N VAL A 231 -6.20 11.42 -8.33
CA VAL A 231 -5.20 11.43 -7.25
C VAL A 231 -5.72 12.20 -6.03
N ASP A 232 -5.92 11.50 -4.90
CA ASP A 232 -6.13 12.11 -3.59
C ASP A 232 -4.78 12.16 -2.85
N LEU A 233 -4.20 13.36 -2.69
CA LEU A 233 -2.87 13.52 -2.12
C LEU A 233 -2.90 13.51 -0.59
N ALA A 234 -1.81 13.05 0.04
CA ALA A 234 -1.55 13.24 1.45
C ALA A 234 -1.45 14.75 1.85
N GLY A 235 -1.15 15.02 3.12
CA GLY A 235 -1.02 16.38 3.63
C GLY A 235 0.20 17.14 3.08
N SER A 236 -0.04 17.99 2.07
CA SER A 236 0.82 19.10 1.64
C SER A 236 2.33 18.85 1.54
N GLU A 237 2.75 17.99 0.61
CA GLU A 237 4.13 17.95 0.10
C GLU A 237 4.29 18.81 -1.17
N LYS A 238 5.46 18.71 -1.82
CA LYS A 238 5.95 19.65 -2.85
C LYS A 238 6.39 18.98 -4.14
N ASP A 239 6.07 19.68 -5.23
CA ASP A 239 6.84 19.82 -6.46
C ASP A 239 7.20 18.55 -7.25
N SER A 240 6.22 18.02 -8.00
CA SER A 240 6.42 17.33 -9.29
C SER A 240 5.15 17.34 -10.12
N LEU A 241 5.04 18.28 -11.06
CA LEU A 241 3.91 18.42 -12.00
C LEU A 241 4.45 18.82 -13.39
N GLY A 242 4.10 18.08 -14.43
CA GLY A 242 4.56 18.32 -15.80
C GLY A 242 4.30 17.14 -16.73
N GLY A 243 4.43 17.35 -18.05
CA GLY A 243 4.48 16.29 -19.06
C GLY A 243 3.31 16.23 -20.04
N ASN A 244 3.14 15.06 -20.68
CA ASN A 244 2.09 14.80 -21.67
C ASN A 244 0.75 14.46 -21.01
N CYS A 245 0.09 15.48 -20.44
CA CYS A 245 -1.18 15.32 -19.73
C CYS A 245 -1.98 16.62 -19.62
N ARG A 246 -3.30 16.55 -19.75
CA ARG A 246 -4.21 17.65 -19.36
C ARG A 246 -4.50 17.56 -17.87
N THR A 247 -3.91 18.49 -17.10
CA THR A 247 -3.96 18.46 -15.64
C THR A 247 -4.92 19.48 -15.06
N THR A 248 -5.74 19.04 -14.11
CA THR A 248 -6.54 19.89 -13.22
C THR A 248 -6.21 19.59 -11.77
N MET A 249 -6.18 20.63 -10.93
CA MET A 249 -5.88 20.53 -9.51
C MET A 249 -6.94 21.22 -8.66
N PHE A 250 -7.52 20.44 -7.75
CA PHE A 250 -8.37 20.92 -6.68
C PHE A 250 -7.55 21.26 -5.44
N ILE A 251 -7.57 22.52 -5.03
CA ILE A 251 -7.05 22.94 -3.73
C ILE A 251 -8.23 23.07 -2.75
N CYS A 252 -8.36 22.08 -1.86
CA CYS A 252 -9.44 21.99 -0.88
C CYS A 252 -9.03 22.69 0.42
N CYS A 253 -9.87 23.60 0.91
CA CYS A 253 -9.59 24.49 2.05
C CYS A 253 -10.68 24.41 3.13
N SER A 254 -10.29 24.54 4.41
CA SER A 254 -11.24 24.81 5.51
C SER A 254 -11.47 26.32 5.62
N PRO A 255 -12.71 26.78 5.86
CA PRO A 255 -13.00 28.20 6.11
C PRO A 255 -12.79 28.61 7.58
N SER A 256 -12.33 27.70 8.45
CA SER A 256 -12.11 27.97 9.88
C SER A 256 -10.89 28.86 10.13
N SER A 257 -11.04 29.82 11.05
CA SER A 257 -9.95 30.65 11.58
C SER A 257 -8.81 29.86 12.22
N PHE A 258 -9.07 28.67 12.75
CA PHE A 258 -8.03 27.77 13.27
C PHE A 258 -7.09 27.27 12.16
N ASN A 259 -7.63 27.13 10.94
CA ASN A 259 -6.95 26.60 9.77
C ASN A 259 -6.42 27.69 8.81
N ASP A 260 -6.36 28.95 9.25
CA ASP A 260 -5.95 30.11 8.42
C ASP A 260 -4.55 29.94 7.80
N ALA A 261 -3.58 29.45 8.58
CA ALA A 261 -2.21 29.25 8.10
C ALA A 261 -2.12 28.16 7.01
N GLU A 262 -2.75 27.00 7.24
CA GLU A 262 -2.79 25.89 6.28
C GLU A 262 -3.57 26.23 5.01
N THR A 263 -4.66 26.98 5.16
CA THR A 263 -5.44 27.51 4.03
C THR A 263 -4.59 28.47 3.19
N LYS A 264 -3.88 29.41 3.81
CA LYS A 264 -2.94 30.30 3.10
C LYS A 264 -1.83 29.52 2.40
N SER A 265 -1.24 28.51 3.04
CA SER A 265 -0.23 27.63 2.42
C SER A 265 -0.79 26.90 1.19
N THR A 266 -2.01 26.37 1.29
CA THR A 266 -2.74 25.68 0.21
C THR A 266 -3.03 26.61 -0.97
N LEU A 267 -3.50 27.84 -0.71
CA LEU A 267 -3.74 28.86 -1.73
C LEU A 267 -2.44 29.30 -2.44
N MET A 268 -1.36 29.53 -1.68
CA MET A 268 -0.04 29.85 -2.23
C MET A 268 0.54 28.70 -3.06
N PHE A 269 0.25 27.43 -2.73
CA PHE A 269 0.64 26.27 -3.54
C PHE A 269 -0.09 26.27 -4.88
N GLY A 270 -1.43 26.43 -4.86
CA GLY A 270 -2.23 26.51 -6.08
C GLY A 270 -1.80 27.63 -7.03
N GLN A 271 -1.43 28.81 -6.50
CA GLN A 271 -0.91 29.90 -7.32
C GLN A 271 0.41 29.54 -8.03
N ARG A 272 1.29 28.75 -7.40
CA ARG A 272 2.50 28.25 -8.06
C ARG A 272 2.15 27.21 -9.12
N ALA A 273 1.31 26.23 -8.78
CA ALA A 273 0.89 25.17 -9.72
C ALA A 273 0.26 25.74 -11.00
N LYS A 274 -0.54 26.82 -10.91
CA LYS A 274 -1.14 27.50 -12.07
C LYS A 274 -0.13 28.08 -13.07
N THR A 275 1.14 28.27 -12.67
CA THR A 275 2.20 28.76 -13.58
C THR A 275 2.87 27.66 -14.41
N ILE A 276 2.56 26.39 -14.14
CA ILE A 276 3.16 25.24 -14.81
C ILE A 276 2.49 24.99 -16.17
N ARG A 277 3.30 24.74 -17.19
CA ARG A 277 2.89 24.42 -18.56
C ARG A 277 3.13 22.95 -18.88
N ASN A 278 2.11 22.29 -19.41
CA ASN A 278 2.15 20.94 -19.94
C ASN A 278 2.05 20.95 -21.46
N THR A 279 2.58 19.93 -22.12
CA THR A 279 2.53 19.73 -23.57
C THR A 279 1.71 18.49 -23.88
N ALA A 280 0.40 18.64 -24.10
CA ALA A 280 -0.51 17.52 -24.31
C ALA A 280 -0.58 17.11 -25.79
N SER A 281 -0.47 15.81 -26.05
CA SER A 281 -0.63 15.15 -27.35
C SER A 281 -1.54 13.91 -27.24
N VAL A 282 -2.10 13.48 -28.36
CA VAL A 282 -2.96 12.29 -28.46
C VAL A 282 -2.10 11.04 -28.52
N ASN A 283 -2.36 10.03 -27.67
CA ASN A 283 -1.69 8.75 -27.77
C ASN A 283 -2.38 7.88 -28.84
N LEU A 284 -1.89 8.01 -30.08
CA LEU A 284 -2.31 7.22 -31.23
C LEU A 284 -1.44 5.97 -31.38
N GLU A 285 -2.03 4.79 -31.22
CA GLU A 285 -1.38 3.50 -31.51
C GLU A 285 -1.53 3.20 -33.02
N LEU A 286 -0.51 3.57 -33.81
CA LEU A 286 -0.45 3.28 -35.24
C LEU A 286 -0.18 1.79 -35.50
N THR A 287 -0.78 1.24 -36.56
CA THR A 287 -0.53 -0.15 -36.99
C THR A 287 0.88 -0.33 -37.57
N ALA A 288 1.37 -1.58 -37.66
CA ALA A 288 2.71 -1.86 -38.18
C ALA A 288 2.93 -1.32 -39.61
N ASP A 289 1.92 -1.40 -40.47
CA ASP A 289 1.97 -0.85 -41.84
C ASP A 289 1.88 0.68 -41.88
N GLN A 290 1.13 1.30 -40.96
CA GLN A 290 1.13 2.76 -40.80
C GLN A 290 2.49 3.27 -40.32
N TRP A 291 3.11 2.59 -39.34
CA TRP A 291 4.49 2.86 -38.90
C TRP A 291 5.48 2.69 -40.04
N LYS A 292 5.36 1.63 -40.85
CA LYS A 292 6.21 1.40 -42.01
C LYS A 292 6.09 2.52 -43.04
N ARG A 293 4.87 2.96 -43.38
CA ARG A 293 4.65 4.12 -44.29
C ARG A 293 5.22 5.42 -43.72
N LYS A 294 5.04 5.69 -42.41
CA LYS A 294 5.60 6.89 -41.75
C LYS A 294 7.12 6.85 -41.76
N TYR A 295 7.73 5.69 -41.48
CA TYR A 295 9.17 5.47 -41.55
C TYR A 295 9.72 5.60 -42.97
N GLU A 296 9.07 5.04 -43.99
CA GLU A 296 9.48 5.17 -45.40
C GLU A 296 9.45 6.64 -45.85
N LYS A 297 8.39 7.39 -45.50
CA LYS A 297 8.30 8.83 -45.80
C LYS A 297 9.39 9.64 -45.10
N GLU A 298 9.66 9.36 -43.82
CA GLU A 298 10.69 10.10 -43.06
C GLU A 298 12.11 9.69 -43.45
N LYS A 299 12.31 8.46 -43.91
CA LYS A 299 13.56 7.97 -44.51
C LYS A 299 13.86 8.68 -45.83
N GLU A 300 12.86 8.87 -46.69
CA GLU A 300 13.06 9.58 -47.96
C GLU A 300 13.34 11.08 -47.73
N LYS A 301 12.66 11.72 -46.77
CA LYS A 301 13.04 13.07 -46.31
C LYS A 301 14.47 13.12 -45.76
N ASN A 302 14.88 12.15 -44.94
CA ASN A 302 16.25 12.11 -44.42
C ASN A 302 17.28 11.95 -45.54
N LYS A 303 16.95 11.17 -46.57
CA LYS A 303 17.76 11.00 -47.77
C LYS A 303 17.89 12.31 -48.55
N THR A 304 16.79 12.98 -48.89
CA THR A 304 16.83 14.28 -49.59
C THR A 304 17.51 15.37 -48.77
N MET A 305 17.34 15.38 -47.45
CA MET A 305 18.05 16.31 -46.55
C MET A 305 19.57 16.06 -46.58
N LYS A 306 20.01 14.79 -46.51
CA LYS A 306 21.44 14.42 -46.62
C LYS A 306 22.03 14.75 -47.99
N GLU A 307 21.30 14.49 -49.07
CA GLU A 307 21.68 14.88 -50.43
C GLU A 307 21.77 16.41 -50.59
N THR A 308 21.03 17.18 -49.78
CA THR A 308 21.11 18.66 -49.76
C THR A 308 22.30 19.13 -48.92
N VAL A 309 22.54 18.55 -47.75
CA VAL A 309 23.73 18.82 -46.92
C VAL A 309 25.01 18.52 -47.69
N GLN A 310 25.12 17.36 -48.36
CA GLN A 310 26.29 17.03 -49.18
C GLN A 310 26.54 18.01 -50.32
N ARG A 311 25.49 18.56 -50.94
CA ARG A 311 25.62 19.60 -51.97
C ARG A 311 26.10 20.92 -51.38
N LEU A 312 25.56 21.35 -50.24
CA LEU A 312 26.01 22.54 -49.51
C LEU A 312 27.46 22.40 -49.00
N GLU A 313 27.86 21.22 -48.52
CA GLU A 313 29.25 20.91 -48.13
C GLU A 313 30.20 20.94 -49.33
N ALA A 314 29.79 20.40 -50.48
CA ALA A 314 30.57 20.48 -51.72
C ALA A 314 30.71 21.93 -52.22
N GLU A 315 29.63 22.71 -52.19
CA GLU A 315 29.65 24.14 -52.53
C GLU A 315 30.60 24.91 -51.60
N LEU A 316 30.46 24.73 -50.29
CA LEU A 316 31.26 25.39 -49.26
C LEU A 316 32.74 25.01 -49.32
N ASN A 317 33.08 23.78 -49.73
CA ASN A 317 34.46 23.38 -49.99
C ASN A 317 35.05 24.03 -51.25
N ARG A 318 34.26 24.26 -52.31
CA ARG A 318 34.72 25.02 -53.49
C ARG A 318 35.02 26.47 -53.15
N TRP A 319 34.11 27.12 -52.42
CA TRP A 319 34.34 28.47 -51.88
C TRP A 319 35.61 28.55 -51.02
N ARG A 320 35.85 27.56 -50.14
CA ARG A 320 37.07 27.47 -49.31
C ARG A 320 38.36 27.24 -50.11
N ASN A 321 38.26 26.59 -51.29
CA ASN A 321 39.40 26.36 -52.18
C ASN A 321 39.68 27.54 -53.13
N GLY A 322 38.92 28.64 -53.03
CA GLY A 322 39.06 29.81 -53.92
C GLY A 322 38.42 29.63 -55.31
N GLU A 323 37.62 28.58 -55.51
CA GLU A 323 36.81 28.41 -56.72
C GLU A 323 35.53 29.26 -56.62
N ASN A 324 35.18 29.97 -57.70
CA ASN A 324 33.96 30.77 -57.74
C ASN A 324 32.80 29.92 -58.30
N VAL A 325 31.75 29.71 -57.50
CA VAL A 325 30.60 28.88 -57.90
C VAL A 325 29.69 29.68 -58.85
N PRO A 326 29.37 29.17 -60.06
CA PRO A 326 28.47 29.85 -61.01
C PRO A 326 27.07 30.08 -60.44
N GLU A 327 26.41 31.18 -60.81
CA GLU A 327 25.05 31.50 -60.33
C GLU A 327 23.99 30.44 -60.69
N THR A 328 24.24 29.63 -61.71
CA THR A 328 23.41 28.47 -62.08
C THR A 328 23.62 27.24 -61.19
N GLU A 329 24.69 27.20 -60.39
CA GLU A 329 25.02 26.09 -59.46
C GLU A 329 24.86 26.49 -57.98
N ARG A 330 24.73 27.79 -57.66
CA ARG A 330 24.48 28.28 -56.30
C ARG A 330 23.08 27.87 -55.82
N ILE A 331 22.97 27.30 -54.63
CA ILE A 331 21.67 26.99 -54.02
C ILE A 331 21.06 28.29 -53.46
N THR A 332 20.17 28.92 -54.23
CA THR A 332 19.38 30.05 -53.74
C THR A 332 18.39 29.60 -52.65
N ALA A 333 18.07 30.50 -51.72
CA ALA A 333 17.25 30.22 -50.55
C ALA A 333 15.82 29.71 -50.87
N ASP A 334 15.33 29.97 -52.09
CA ASP A 334 13.97 29.59 -52.53
C ASP A 334 13.75 28.07 -52.63
N VAL A 335 14.81 27.24 -52.70
CA VAL A 335 14.69 25.78 -52.73
C VAL A 335 14.22 25.20 -51.37
N VAL A 336 14.21 26.01 -50.31
CA VAL A 336 13.78 25.61 -48.95
C VAL A 336 12.27 25.85 -48.72
N HIS A 337 11.57 26.53 -49.63
CA HIS A 337 10.13 26.77 -49.50
C HIS A 337 9.29 26.03 -50.55
N LEU A 338 8.60 24.97 -50.09
CA LEU A 338 7.48 24.39 -50.81
C LEU A 338 6.32 24.06 -49.86
N GLU A 339 5.45 25.05 -49.63
CA GLU A 339 3.97 24.95 -49.69
C GLU A 339 3.30 26.21 -49.11
N SER A 340 3.27 27.29 -49.89
CA SER A 340 2.16 28.28 -49.89
C SER A 340 2.27 29.15 -51.14
N VAL A 341 1.13 29.49 -51.74
CA VAL A 341 1.03 30.26 -52.99
C VAL A 341 0.68 31.71 -52.67
N GLU A 342 1.33 32.69 -53.32
CA GLU A 342 0.67 33.86 -53.94
C GLU A 342 1.65 34.73 -54.76
N GLU A 343 1.10 35.59 -55.63
CA GLU A 343 1.74 36.19 -56.82
C GLU A 343 2.50 37.52 -56.56
N ARG A 344 3.54 37.84 -57.37
CA ARG A 344 3.65 39.09 -58.18
C ARG A 344 4.97 39.26 -58.98
N SER A 345 4.99 40.29 -59.85
CA SER A 345 5.76 40.42 -61.10
C SER A 345 7.12 41.18 -61.03
N PRO A 346 7.97 41.17 -62.09
CA PRO A 346 9.37 41.65 -62.05
C PRO A 346 9.71 42.96 -62.82
N MET A 347 10.88 43.57 -62.52
CA MET A 347 11.63 44.58 -63.29
C MET A 347 13.13 44.47 -62.93
N MET A 348 14.08 44.27 -63.87
CA MET A 348 14.68 45.17 -64.91
C MET A 348 15.97 45.89 -64.44
N ILE A 349 17.04 45.76 -65.23
CA ILE A 349 18.45 46.18 -64.98
C ILE A 349 18.79 47.43 -65.82
N LEU A 350 19.77 48.24 -65.40
CA LEU A 350 20.43 49.21 -66.29
C LEU A 350 21.95 49.36 -66.00
N ASP A 351 22.77 49.28 -67.04
CA ASP A 351 24.21 49.61 -67.04
C ASP A 351 24.43 51.12 -67.28
N ASN A 352 25.65 51.63 -66.98
CA ASN A 352 26.14 52.85 -67.63
C ASN A 352 27.68 53.01 -67.63
N ASP A 353 28.25 53.22 -68.82
CA ASP A 353 29.65 53.63 -69.07
C ASP A 353 29.78 55.17 -69.13
N THR A 354 30.99 55.76 -68.95
CA THR A 354 31.38 57.00 -69.69
C THR A 354 32.88 57.36 -69.64
N SER A 355 33.37 57.91 -70.77
CA SER A 355 34.72 58.46 -71.05
C SER A 355 35.09 59.68 -70.20
N SER A 356 36.33 59.88 -69.71
CA SER A 356 37.62 60.10 -70.39
C SER A 356 37.74 61.44 -71.16
N ILE A 357 38.67 62.30 -70.71
CA ILE A 357 39.03 63.60 -71.31
C ILE A 357 40.55 63.76 -71.19
N VAL A 358 41.25 64.23 -72.24
CA VAL A 358 42.73 64.29 -72.26
C VAL A 358 43.21 65.69 -72.62
N VAL A 359 43.92 66.32 -71.67
CA VAL A 359 44.63 67.60 -71.85
C VAL A 359 46.10 67.30 -72.16
N ARG A 360 46.70 68.03 -73.10
CA ARG A 360 48.13 67.86 -73.46
C ARG A 360 49.03 68.64 -72.50
N ILE A 361 49.89 67.92 -71.79
CA ILE A 361 50.92 68.43 -70.86
C ILE A 361 52.29 68.37 -71.56
N SER A 362 53.24 69.24 -71.20
CA SER A 362 54.59 69.23 -71.79
C SER A 362 55.41 68.00 -71.38
N GLU A 363 56.44 67.66 -72.15
CA GLU A 363 57.15 66.39 -72.01
C GLU A 363 58.04 66.35 -70.74
N GLU A 364 58.62 67.49 -70.32
CA GLU A 364 59.34 67.59 -69.05
C GLU A 364 58.43 67.59 -67.81
N GLU A 365 57.23 68.17 -67.89
CA GLU A 365 56.22 68.11 -66.82
C GLU A 365 55.68 66.68 -66.67
N ARG A 366 55.40 66.03 -67.81
CA ARG A 366 54.95 64.64 -67.84
C ARG A 366 55.95 63.69 -67.17
N GLN A 367 57.26 63.84 -67.41
CA GLN A 367 58.27 63.00 -66.74
C GLN A 367 58.28 63.20 -65.22
N LYS A 368 58.15 64.44 -64.74
CA LYS A 368 58.04 64.71 -63.29
C LYS A 368 56.80 64.06 -62.68
N TYR A 369 55.65 64.21 -63.33
CA TYR A 369 54.42 63.55 -62.88
C TYR A 369 54.53 62.03 -62.94
N GLU A 370 55.16 61.44 -63.97
CA GLU A 370 55.37 59.98 -64.05
C GLU A 370 56.34 59.45 -62.97
N GLU A 371 57.34 60.23 -62.54
CA GLU A 371 58.22 59.87 -61.40
C GLU A 371 57.52 60.04 -60.04
N GLU A 372 56.73 61.10 -59.87
CA GLU A 372 55.98 61.38 -58.64
C GLU A 372 54.85 60.36 -58.44
N ILE A 373 54.13 60.00 -59.51
CA ILE A 373 53.18 58.88 -59.55
C ILE A 373 53.88 57.56 -59.19
N ARG A 374 55.09 57.30 -59.69
CA ARG A 374 55.85 56.08 -59.33
C ARG A 374 56.24 56.04 -57.85
N LYS A 375 56.55 57.17 -57.24
CA LYS A 375 56.78 57.29 -55.79
C LYS A 375 55.50 57.05 -54.99
N LEU A 376 54.37 57.62 -55.44
CA LEU A 376 53.08 57.47 -54.77
C LEU A 376 52.57 56.02 -54.82
N TYR A 377 52.69 55.34 -55.97
CA TYR A 377 52.36 53.90 -56.06
C TYR A 377 53.24 53.06 -55.14
N LYS A 378 54.55 53.32 -55.08
CA LYS A 378 55.41 52.61 -54.14
C LYS A 378 55.00 52.84 -52.67
N GLN A 379 54.64 54.07 -52.31
CA GLN A 379 54.14 54.37 -50.96
C GLN A 379 52.79 53.73 -50.66
N LEU A 380 51.98 53.43 -51.68
CA LEU A 380 50.72 52.71 -51.55
C LEU A 380 50.99 51.21 -51.34
N ASP A 381 51.86 50.60 -52.16
CA ASP A 381 52.31 49.21 -51.97
C ASP A 381 52.92 49.00 -50.56
N ASP A 382 53.86 49.87 -50.16
CA ASP A 382 54.48 49.85 -48.83
C ASP A 382 53.44 50.01 -47.68
N LYS A 383 52.26 50.60 -47.96
CA LYS A 383 51.16 50.77 -47.00
C LYS A 383 50.15 49.64 -47.00
N ASP A 384 49.84 49.05 -48.15
CA ASP A 384 48.97 47.88 -48.26
C ASP A 384 49.65 46.65 -47.63
N ASP A 385 50.98 46.52 -47.74
CA ASP A 385 51.76 45.51 -46.99
C ASP A 385 51.66 45.71 -45.47
N GLU A 386 51.72 46.95 -44.98
CA GLU A 386 51.58 47.27 -43.55
C GLU A 386 50.15 47.02 -43.04
N ILE A 387 49.13 47.32 -43.86
CA ILE A 387 47.72 47.01 -43.58
C ILE A 387 47.49 45.50 -43.54
N ASN A 388 48.03 44.75 -44.51
CA ASN A 388 47.92 43.29 -44.54
C ASN A 388 48.56 42.64 -43.29
N LEU A 389 49.71 43.16 -42.86
CA LEU A 389 50.37 42.69 -41.62
C LEU A 389 49.54 43.00 -40.36
N GLN A 390 48.90 44.19 -40.30
CA GLN A 390 47.97 44.55 -39.23
C GLN A 390 46.73 43.63 -39.22
N CYS A 391 46.12 43.37 -40.38
CA CYS A 391 44.97 42.48 -40.51
C CYS A 391 45.29 41.06 -40.01
N GLN A 392 46.42 40.48 -40.43
CA GLN A 392 46.85 39.15 -39.96
C GLN A 392 47.11 39.10 -38.44
N LEU A 393 47.60 40.20 -37.85
CA LEU A 393 47.80 40.30 -36.41
C LEU A 393 46.46 40.39 -35.66
N VAL A 394 45.49 41.15 -36.19
CA VAL A 394 44.14 41.28 -35.63
C VAL A 394 43.37 39.96 -35.73
N GLU A 395 43.48 39.22 -36.83
CA GLU A 395 42.87 37.89 -36.95
C GLU A 395 43.44 36.91 -35.92
N LYS A 396 44.77 36.84 -35.76
CA LYS A 396 45.39 35.99 -34.73
C LYS A 396 44.99 36.36 -33.30
N LEU A 397 44.88 37.65 -32.99
CA LEU A 397 44.40 38.09 -31.67
C LEU A 397 42.93 37.74 -31.45
N LYS A 398 42.10 37.82 -32.50
CA LYS A 398 40.68 37.45 -32.44
C LYS A 398 40.48 35.94 -32.28
N GLU A 399 41.30 35.13 -32.95
CA GLU A 399 41.35 33.67 -32.80
C GLU A 399 41.75 33.30 -31.35
N GLN A 400 42.80 33.92 -30.80
CA GLN A 400 43.20 33.71 -29.40
C GLN A 400 42.13 34.14 -28.38
N MET A 401 41.34 35.18 -28.65
CA MET A 401 40.22 35.56 -27.79
C MET A 401 39.06 34.56 -27.85
N LEU A 402 38.76 34.02 -29.03
CA LEU A 402 37.73 32.99 -29.20
C LEU A 402 38.11 31.70 -28.46
N ASP A 403 39.35 31.23 -28.61
CA ASP A 403 39.89 30.07 -27.87
C ASP A 403 39.80 30.30 -26.34
N GLN A 404 40.09 31.52 -25.89
CA GLN A 404 40.06 31.87 -24.47
C GLN A 404 38.63 31.92 -23.90
N ASP A 405 37.67 32.45 -24.66
CA ASP A 405 36.24 32.45 -24.29
C ASP A 405 35.65 31.03 -24.31
N GLU A 406 36.04 30.18 -25.26
CA GLU A 406 35.59 28.78 -25.34
C GLU A 406 36.10 27.94 -24.17
N VAL A 407 37.40 28.06 -23.83
CA VAL A 407 37.98 27.42 -22.62
C VAL A 407 37.32 27.92 -21.35
N GLN A 408 36.97 29.21 -21.27
CA GLN A 408 36.33 29.78 -20.08
C GLN A 408 34.85 29.34 -19.95
N ALA A 409 34.15 29.16 -21.07
CA ALA A 409 32.82 28.55 -21.09
C ALA A 409 32.84 27.07 -20.70
N GLU A 410 33.80 26.29 -21.21
CA GLU A 410 33.96 24.87 -20.90
C GLU A 410 34.34 24.65 -19.42
N LEU A 411 35.25 25.47 -18.87
CA LEU A 411 35.56 25.49 -17.44
C LEU A 411 34.32 25.81 -16.59
N GLY A 412 33.50 26.77 -17.02
CA GLY A 412 32.22 27.07 -16.37
C GLY A 412 31.26 25.87 -16.38
N ARG A 413 31.17 25.15 -17.51
CA ARG A 413 30.33 23.96 -17.65
C ARG A 413 30.80 22.83 -16.74
N LEU A 414 32.11 22.54 -16.72
CA LEU A 414 32.74 21.55 -15.84
C LEU A 414 32.58 21.91 -14.35
N GLN A 415 32.59 23.21 -14.00
CA GLN A 415 32.34 23.67 -12.63
C GLN A 415 30.90 23.38 -12.19
N VAL A 416 29.91 23.56 -13.08
CA VAL A 416 28.50 23.25 -12.82
C VAL A 416 28.30 21.74 -12.70
N GLU A 417 28.83 20.96 -13.64
CA GLU A 417 28.77 19.49 -13.65
C GLU A 417 29.44 18.89 -12.39
N SER A 418 30.60 19.40 -12.00
CA SER A 418 31.29 19.05 -10.75
C SER A 418 30.46 19.36 -9.50
N ASN A 419 29.66 20.42 -9.52
CA ASN A 419 28.80 20.79 -8.40
C ASN A 419 27.51 19.95 -8.35
N CYS A 420 26.96 19.57 -9.51
CA CYS A 420 25.83 18.62 -9.61
C CYS A 420 26.22 17.24 -9.08
N ALA A 421 27.38 16.71 -9.51
CA ALA A 421 27.91 15.45 -9.01
C ALA A 421 28.18 15.50 -7.48
N LYS A 422 28.57 16.66 -6.92
CA LYS A 422 28.72 16.83 -5.46
C LYS A 422 27.38 16.83 -4.70
N THR A 423 26.29 17.27 -5.32
CA THR A 423 24.95 17.17 -4.71
C THR A 423 24.43 15.74 -4.77
N GLU A 424 24.56 15.06 -5.90
CA GLU A 424 24.22 13.63 -6.06
C GLU A 424 24.98 12.75 -5.05
N VAL A 425 26.30 12.96 -4.89
CA VAL A 425 27.10 12.23 -3.90
C VAL A 425 26.64 12.49 -2.46
N LYS A 426 26.14 13.69 -2.14
CA LYS A 426 25.58 13.98 -0.80
C LYS A 426 24.25 13.25 -0.57
N GLU A 427 23.39 13.21 -1.57
CA GLU A 427 22.11 12.50 -1.50
C GLU A 427 22.32 10.99 -1.35
N VAL A 428 23.26 10.41 -2.11
CA VAL A 428 23.68 9.00 -1.96
C VAL A 428 24.26 8.74 -0.57
N LEU A 429 25.09 9.64 -0.03
CA LEU A 429 25.64 9.49 1.32
C LEU A 429 24.55 9.56 2.41
N GLN A 430 23.56 10.45 2.26
CA GLN A 430 22.43 10.53 3.19
C GLN A 430 21.57 9.27 3.13
N ALA A 431 21.26 8.77 1.93
CA ALA A 431 20.51 7.52 1.76
C ALA A 431 21.25 6.31 2.36
N LEU A 432 22.59 6.28 2.28
CA LEU A 432 23.42 5.25 2.92
C LEU A 432 23.45 5.36 4.45
N GLU A 433 23.40 6.58 5.01
CA GLU A 433 23.31 6.80 6.46
C GLU A 433 21.93 6.37 7.00
N GLU A 434 20.85 6.72 6.30
CA GLU A 434 19.49 6.27 6.62
C GLU A 434 19.33 4.74 6.48
N LEU A 435 19.94 4.12 5.46
CA LEU A 435 19.94 2.66 5.30
C LEU A 435 20.73 1.95 6.42
N ALA A 436 21.84 2.54 6.89
CA ALA A 436 22.60 2.00 8.01
C ALA A 436 21.82 2.05 9.33
N ILE A 437 21.11 3.15 9.60
CA ILE A 437 20.24 3.28 10.79
C ILE A 437 19.10 2.26 10.75
N ASN A 438 18.47 2.08 9.58
CA ASN A 438 17.43 1.06 9.39
C ASN A 438 17.97 -0.38 9.57
N TYR A 439 19.19 -0.66 9.11
CA TYR A 439 19.83 -1.96 9.30
C TYR A 439 20.08 -2.25 10.78
N ASP A 440 20.65 -1.30 11.53
CA ASP A 440 20.91 -1.47 12.96
C ASP A 440 19.61 -1.67 13.76
N GLN A 441 18.54 -0.91 13.44
CA GLN A 441 17.21 -1.10 14.04
C GLN A 441 16.62 -2.48 13.73
N LYS A 442 16.69 -2.94 12.47
CA LYS A 442 16.21 -4.28 12.10
C LYS A 442 17.05 -5.40 12.70
N SER A 443 18.36 -5.19 12.90
CA SER A 443 19.21 -6.14 13.61
C SER A 443 18.78 -6.29 15.07
N GLN A 444 18.47 -5.18 15.76
CA GLN A 444 17.97 -5.22 17.13
C GLN A 444 16.59 -5.90 17.24
N GLU A 445 15.66 -5.60 16.33
CA GLU A 445 14.34 -6.27 16.30
C GLU A 445 14.46 -7.79 16.08
N VAL A 446 15.44 -8.23 15.27
CA VAL A 446 15.73 -9.66 15.06
C VAL A 446 16.33 -10.31 16.31
N GLU A 447 17.22 -9.62 17.04
CA GLU A 447 17.76 -10.13 18.32
C GLU A 447 16.66 -10.24 19.39
N GLU A 448 15.79 -9.23 19.54
CA GLU A 448 14.65 -9.25 20.47
C GLU A 448 13.66 -10.37 20.14
N LYS A 449 13.29 -10.54 18.86
CA LYS A 449 12.43 -11.66 18.42
C LYS A 449 13.11 -13.02 18.58
N GLY A 450 14.44 -13.10 18.43
CA GLY A 450 15.22 -14.30 18.73
C GLY A 450 15.10 -14.72 20.19
N LEU A 451 15.29 -13.76 21.11
CA LEU A 451 15.10 -13.97 22.56
C LEU A 451 13.66 -14.39 22.90
N GLN A 452 12.65 -13.76 22.30
CA GLN A 452 11.25 -14.10 22.55
C GLN A 452 10.87 -15.49 22.02
N ASN A 453 11.35 -15.87 20.84
CA ASN A 453 11.17 -17.22 20.30
C ASN A 453 11.86 -18.29 21.18
N GLN A 454 13.02 -17.99 21.75
CA GLN A 454 13.70 -18.91 22.65
C GLN A 454 12.92 -19.09 23.97
N LEU A 455 12.37 -18.00 24.54
CA LEU A 455 11.48 -18.08 25.70
C LEU A 455 10.22 -18.93 25.42
N LEU A 456 9.61 -18.76 24.25
CA LEU A 456 8.45 -19.56 23.81
C LEU A 456 8.79 -21.03 23.61
N ALA A 457 9.98 -21.34 23.07
CA ALA A 457 10.46 -22.71 22.95
C ALA A 457 10.68 -23.39 24.31
N ASP A 458 11.25 -22.68 25.28
CA ASP A 458 11.42 -23.18 26.66
C ASP A 458 10.07 -23.42 27.35
N GLN A 459 9.09 -22.52 27.18
CA GLN A 459 7.72 -22.71 27.68
C GLN A 459 7.02 -23.90 27.01
N LEU A 460 7.19 -24.08 25.70
CA LEU A 460 6.64 -25.22 24.97
C LEU A 460 7.25 -26.54 25.48
N ALA A 461 8.58 -26.59 25.66
CA ALA A 461 9.26 -27.75 26.22
C ALA A 461 8.76 -28.09 27.64
N GLN A 462 8.54 -27.08 28.50
CA GLN A 462 7.95 -27.27 29.82
C GLN A 462 6.52 -27.84 29.74
N LYS A 463 5.68 -27.32 28.83
CA LYS A 463 4.31 -27.83 28.62
C LYS A 463 4.29 -29.26 28.07
N MET A 464 5.20 -29.61 27.16
CA MET A 464 5.34 -30.98 26.66
C MET A 464 5.77 -31.94 27.77
N ALA A 465 6.67 -31.53 28.67
CA ALA A 465 7.06 -32.34 29.83
C ALA A 465 5.88 -32.61 30.77
N SER A 466 5.07 -31.59 31.10
CA SER A 466 3.86 -31.77 31.91
C SER A 466 2.79 -32.63 31.21
N LEU A 467 2.69 -32.57 29.89
CA LEU A 467 1.79 -33.43 29.12
C LEU A 467 2.22 -34.90 29.20
N MET A 468 3.51 -35.19 29.03
CA MET A 468 4.05 -36.55 29.18
C MET A 468 3.86 -37.12 30.59
N GLU A 469 3.96 -36.28 31.63
CA GLU A 469 3.66 -36.67 33.01
C GLU A 469 2.17 -37.04 33.18
N LEU A 470 1.26 -36.22 32.64
CA LEU A 470 -0.19 -36.49 32.66
C LEU A 470 -0.58 -37.74 31.85
N GLU A 471 0.05 -37.97 30.70
CA GLU A 471 -0.15 -39.18 29.88
C GLU A 471 0.34 -40.44 30.61
N ALA A 472 1.46 -40.35 31.34
CA ALA A 472 1.95 -41.45 32.17
C ALA A 472 0.99 -41.76 33.35
N GLU A 473 0.46 -40.74 34.03
CA GLU A 473 -0.57 -40.92 35.06
C GLU A 473 -1.85 -41.53 34.49
N LEU A 474 -2.32 -41.07 33.33
CA LEU A 474 -3.51 -41.61 32.66
C LEU A 474 -3.32 -43.08 32.28
N SER A 475 -2.16 -43.43 31.70
CA SER A 475 -1.79 -44.80 31.34
C SER A 475 -1.75 -45.71 32.58
N HIS A 476 -1.15 -45.24 33.68
CA HIS A 476 -1.12 -45.96 34.95
C HIS A 476 -2.54 -46.19 35.52
N MET A 477 -3.41 -45.17 35.48
CA MET A 477 -4.80 -45.28 35.90
C MET A 477 -5.61 -46.25 35.02
N GLN A 478 -5.36 -46.28 33.72
CA GLN A 478 -5.96 -47.25 32.79
C GLN A 478 -5.50 -48.68 33.10
N GLU A 479 -4.21 -48.89 33.38
CA GLU A 479 -3.68 -50.21 33.77
C GLU A 479 -4.31 -50.70 35.08
N VAL A 480 -4.34 -49.85 36.12
CA VAL A 480 -4.97 -50.17 37.42
C VAL A 480 -6.46 -50.49 37.24
N SER A 481 -7.18 -49.74 36.41
CA SER A 481 -8.58 -50.00 36.04
C SER A 481 -8.76 -51.33 35.30
N GLY A 482 -7.84 -51.67 34.38
CA GLY A 482 -7.80 -52.97 33.70
C GLY A 482 -7.57 -54.13 34.68
N GLN A 483 -6.59 -54.00 35.57
CA GLN A 483 -6.29 -54.99 36.61
C GLN A 483 -7.45 -55.15 37.62
N GLN A 484 -8.21 -54.09 37.91
CA GLN A 484 -9.41 -54.16 38.74
C GLN A 484 -10.54 -54.92 38.02
N ARG A 485 -10.84 -54.59 36.76
CA ARG A 485 -11.83 -55.30 35.94
C ARG A 485 -11.51 -56.79 35.81
N LYS A 486 -10.24 -57.15 35.57
CA LYS A 486 -9.80 -58.55 35.52
C LYS A 486 -10.04 -59.28 36.85
N ARG A 487 -9.63 -58.70 37.98
CA ARG A 487 -9.90 -59.28 39.31
C ARG A 487 -11.39 -59.47 39.61
N ILE A 488 -12.24 -58.54 39.19
CA ILE A 488 -13.70 -58.66 39.35
C ILE A 488 -14.24 -59.81 38.50
N ALA A 489 -13.78 -59.95 37.25
CA ALA A 489 -14.16 -61.07 36.38
C ALA A 489 -13.68 -62.42 36.92
N ASP A 490 -12.43 -62.51 37.41
CA ASP A 490 -11.87 -63.73 38.00
C ASP A 490 -12.66 -64.16 39.26
N VAL A 491 -13.06 -63.20 40.11
CA VAL A 491 -13.91 -63.46 41.29
C VAL A 491 -15.32 -63.91 40.90
N LEU A 492 -15.95 -63.27 39.91
CA LEU A 492 -17.25 -63.68 39.39
C LEU A 492 -17.23 -65.09 38.80
N ASN A 493 -16.20 -65.40 38.00
CA ASN A 493 -16.02 -66.73 37.42
C ASN A 493 -15.75 -67.80 38.49
N GLY A 494 -14.98 -67.47 39.54
CA GLY A 494 -14.77 -68.33 40.70
C GLY A 494 -16.08 -68.64 41.42
N LEU A 495 -16.86 -67.61 41.77
CA LEU A 495 -18.16 -67.76 42.42
C LEU A 495 -19.15 -68.59 41.58
N MET A 496 -19.16 -68.40 40.25
CA MET A 496 -19.97 -69.21 39.34
C MET A 496 -19.54 -70.67 39.29
N ARG A 497 -18.23 -70.96 39.38
CA ARG A 497 -17.71 -72.34 39.45
C ARG A 497 -18.08 -72.99 40.79
N ASP A 498 -17.86 -72.28 41.89
CA ASP A 498 -18.17 -72.77 43.24
C ASP A 498 -19.69 -73.00 43.43
N LEU A 499 -20.54 -72.17 42.82
CA LEU A 499 -22.00 -72.40 42.74
C LEU A 499 -22.37 -73.65 41.91
N SER A 500 -21.65 -73.90 40.82
CA SER A 500 -21.82 -75.12 40.00
C SER A 500 -21.38 -76.38 40.75
N GLU A 501 -20.27 -76.31 41.48
CA GLU A 501 -19.78 -77.38 42.36
C GLU A 501 -20.76 -77.64 43.51
N PHE A 502 -21.29 -76.59 44.18
CA PHE A 502 -22.36 -76.73 45.17
C PHE A 502 -23.62 -77.36 44.57
N SER A 503 -24.01 -77.00 43.34
CA SER A 503 -25.16 -77.59 42.65
C SER A 503 -24.99 -79.10 42.40
N THR A 504 -23.77 -79.54 42.05
CA THR A 504 -23.48 -80.97 41.87
C THR A 504 -23.39 -81.75 43.19
N ILE A 505 -22.91 -81.14 44.27
CA ILE A 505 -22.87 -81.74 45.61
C ILE A 505 -24.28 -81.85 46.23
N VAL A 506 -25.12 -80.82 46.07
CA VAL A 506 -26.50 -80.81 46.60
C VAL A 506 -27.46 -81.63 45.73
N GLY A 507 -27.17 -81.80 44.44
CA GLY A 507 -28.00 -82.55 43.49
C GLY A 507 -28.09 -84.06 43.73
N ASN A 508 -27.11 -84.66 44.43
CA ASN A 508 -27.10 -86.08 44.77
C ASN A 508 -27.33 -86.28 46.28
N GLY A 509 -28.59 -86.21 46.71
CA GLY A 509 -28.95 -86.33 48.11
C GLY A 509 -28.86 -87.75 48.67
N GLU A 510 -27.88 -88.00 49.55
CA GLU A 510 -28.05 -88.81 50.77
C GLU A 510 -26.84 -88.60 51.71
N ILE A 511 -27.04 -87.98 52.89
CA ILE A 511 -26.04 -87.90 53.96
C ILE A 511 -26.60 -88.55 55.22
N LYS A 512 -26.08 -89.72 55.58
CA LYS A 512 -26.26 -90.37 56.90
C LYS A 512 -24.92 -90.35 57.65
N LEU A 513 -24.94 -89.89 58.89
CA LEU A 513 -23.75 -89.77 59.76
C LEU A 513 -23.86 -90.71 60.98
N PRO A 514 -22.84 -91.55 61.23
CA PRO A 514 -22.66 -92.24 62.51
C PRO A 514 -21.38 -91.78 63.27
N VAL A 515 -21.58 -90.90 64.25
CA VAL A 515 -21.00 -90.89 65.63
C VAL A 515 -19.47 -90.91 65.90
N GLU A 516 -18.57 -91.46 65.08
CA GLU A 516 -17.15 -91.66 65.48
C GLU A 516 -16.13 -90.65 64.89
N ILE A 517 -16.38 -89.33 64.96
CA ILE A 517 -15.41 -88.32 64.52
C ILE A 517 -15.32 -87.07 65.44
N SER A 518 -15.23 -87.26 66.76
CA SER A 518 -15.21 -86.12 67.70
C SER A 518 -14.01 -85.17 67.52
N GLY A 519 -12.86 -85.65 67.02
CA GLY A 519 -11.66 -84.83 66.83
C GLY A 519 -11.72 -83.95 65.58
N ALA A 520 -11.98 -84.55 64.40
CA ALA A 520 -12.07 -83.77 63.17
C ALA A 520 -13.30 -82.85 63.18
N ILE A 521 -14.39 -83.17 63.90
CA ILE A 521 -15.51 -82.24 64.07
C ILE A 521 -15.07 -80.97 64.81
N GLU A 522 -14.18 -81.02 65.81
CA GLU A 522 -13.65 -79.80 66.45
C GLU A 522 -12.68 -79.02 65.57
N GLU A 523 -11.87 -79.70 64.74
CA GLU A 523 -11.03 -79.03 63.74
C GLU A 523 -11.88 -78.37 62.64
N GLU A 524 -12.86 -79.07 62.08
CA GLU A 524 -13.87 -78.55 61.15
C GLU A 524 -14.63 -77.37 61.76
N PHE A 525 -15.08 -77.43 63.02
CA PHE A 525 -15.69 -76.28 63.71
C PHE A 525 -14.71 -75.13 63.95
N THR A 526 -13.41 -75.38 64.04
CA THR A 526 -12.39 -74.34 64.22
C THR A 526 -12.01 -73.70 62.90
N VAL A 527 -11.88 -74.48 61.84
CA VAL A 527 -11.77 -74.03 60.44
C VAL A 527 -13.02 -73.24 60.05
N ALA A 528 -14.23 -73.74 60.32
CA ALA A 528 -15.48 -73.02 60.10
C ALA A 528 -15.54 -71.71 60.90
N ARG A 529 -15.12 -71.69 62.18
CA ARG A 529 -15.02 -70.44 62.96
C ARG A 529 -14.01 -69.45 62.36
N LEU A 530 -12.87 -69.92 61.85
CA LEU A 530 -11.88 -69.09 61.16
C LEU A 530 -12.41 -68.55 59.83
N TYR A 531 -13.09 -69.38 59.02
CA TYR A 531 -13.78 -68.94 57.80
C TYR A 531 -14.89 -67.94 58.11
N ILE A 532 -15.74 -68.19 59.09
CA ILE A 532 -16.77 -67.23 59.54
C ILE A 532 -16.13 -65.92 60.02
N SER A 533 -15.00 -65.97 60.72
CA SER A 533 -14.27 -64.77 61.16
C SER A 533 -13.65 -64.01 59.98
N LYS A 534 -13.09 -64.72 58.99
CA LYS A 534 -12.56 -64.14 57.75
C LYS A 534 -13.68 -63.51 56.91
N ILE A 535 -14.76 -64.24 56.64
CA ILE A 535 -15.97 -63.74 55.97
C ILE A 535 -16.52 -62.51 56.71
N LYS A 536 -16.61 -62.54 58.04
CA LYS A 536 -17.04 -61.39 58.85
C LYS A 536 -16.11 -60.18 58.70
N SER A 537 -14.80 -60.37 58.55
CA SER A 537 -13.86 -59.28 58.32
C SER A 537 -13.95 -58.72 56.89
N GLU A 538 -14.10 -59.58 55.89
CA GLU A 538 -14.26 -59.20 54.49
C GLU A 538 -15.61 -58.52 54.23
N VAL A 539 -16.71 -59.04 54.79
CA VAL A 539 -18.02 -58.37 54.79
C VAL A 539 -17.93 -57.00 55.47
N LYS A 540 -17.23 -56.87 56.61
CA LYS A 540 -17.04 -55.57 57.28
C LYS A 540 -16.20 -54.59 56.43
N SER A 541 -15.22 -55.09 55.69
CA SER A 541 -14.41 -54.31 54.73
C SER A 541 -15.25 -53.89 53.51
N MET A 542 -16.07 -54.80 52.98
CA MET A 542 -16.99 -54.55 51.88
C MET A 542 -18.05 -53.51 52.27
N VAL A 543 -18.69 -53.64 53.44
CA VAL A 543 -19.63 -52.65 53.98
C VAL A 543 -18.98 -51.27 54.15
N LYS A 544 -17.70 -51.21 54.57
CA LYS A 544 -16.96 -49.93 54.62
C LYS A 544 -16.75 -49.34 53.21
N ARG A 545 -16.42 -50.16 52.22
CA ARG A 545 -16.22 -49.73 50.83
C ARG A 545 -17.54 -49.32 50.15
N CYS A 546 -18.63 -50.05 50.39
CA CYS A 546 -19.99 -49.67 49.97
C CYS A 546 -20.36 -48.30 50.54
N ARG A 547 -20.17 -48.05 51.85
CA ARG A 547 -20.39 -46.73 52.43
C ARG A 547 -19.53 -45.62 51.84
N GLN A 548 -18.29 -45.90 51.44
CA GLN A 548 -17.44 -44.92 50.76
C GLN A 548 -17.95 -44.61 49.34
N LEU A 549 -18.44 -45.62 48.61
CA LEU A 549 -19.05 -45.43 47.30
C LEU A 549 -20.41 -44.72 47.39
N GLU A 550 -21.25 -45.07 48.37
CA GLU A 550 -22.50 -44.38 48.69
C GLU A 550 -22.24 -42.89 48.99
N ASN A 551 -21.26 -42.57 49.84
CA ASN A 551 -20.89 -41.18 50.13
C ASN A 551 -20.38 -40.43 48.88
N LEU A 552 -19.58 -41.07 48.02
CA LEU A 552 -19.09 -40.46 46.79
C LEU A 552 -20.22 -40.26 45.76
N GLN A 553 -21.16 -41.19 45.69
CA GLN A 553 -22.35 -41.10 44.85
C GLN A 553 -23.28 -39.99 45.33
N VAL A 554 -23.48 -39.84 46.64
CA VAL A 554 -24.23 -38.73 47.25
C VAL A 554 -23.57 -37.38 46.96
N GLU A 555 -22.24 -37.27 47.09
CA GLU A 555 -21.52 -36.03 46.77
C GLU A 555 -21.57 -35.68 45.27
N CYS A 556 -21.49 -36.68 44.39
CA CYS A 556 -21.69 -36.49 42.95
C CYS A 556 -23.11 -36.02 42.62
N HIS A 557 -24.12 -36.64 43.25
CA HIS A 557 -25.53 -36.26 43.09
C HIS A 557 -25.79 -34.85 43.62
N ARG A 558 -25.21 -34.49 44.77
CA ARG A 558 -25.28 -33.13 45.36
C ARG A 558 -24.76 -32.08 44.40
N LYS A 559 -23.61 -32.31 43.76
CA LYS A 559 -23.04 -31.41 42.74
C LYS A 559 -23.90 -31.32 41.48
N MET A 560 -24.48 -32.44 41.04
CA MET A 560 -25.40 -32.47 39.89
C MET A 560 -26.71 -31.71 40.17
N GLU A 561 -27.23 -31.76 41.39
CA GLU A 561 -28.36 -30.90 41.79
C GLU A 561 -27.96 -29.43 41.90
N GLU A 562 -26.74 -29.13 42.38
CA GLU A 562 -26.22 -27.76 42.50
C GLU A 562 -26.11 -27.09 41.12
N THR A 563 -25.49 -27.75 40.14
CA THR A 563 -25.45 -27.26 38.74
C THR A 563 -26.83 -27.25 38.09
N GLY A 564 -27.73 -28.19 38.43
CA GLY A 564 -29.12 -28.17 37.98
C GLY A 564 -29.91 -26.95 38.49
N ARG A 565 -29.67 -26.51 39.73
CA ARG A 565 -30.26 -25.27 40.30
C ARG A 565 -29.68 -24.02 39.64
N GLU A 566 -28.37 -23.98 39.41
CA GLU A 566 -27.72 -22.88 38.68
C GLU A 566 -28.28 -22.73 37.26
N LEU A 567 -28.37 -23.84 36.51
CA LEU A 567 -28.96 -23.86 35.17
C LEU A 567 -30.41 -23.37 35.17
N SER A 568 -31.21 -23.82 36.15
CA SER A 568 -32.61 -23.39 36.31
C SER A 568 -32.71 -21.89 36.64
N SER A 569 -31.78 -21.36 37.43
CA SER A 569 -31.69 -19.92 37.74
C SER A 569 -31.36 -19.10 36.50
N CYS A 570 -30.40 -19.55 35.69
CA CYS A 570 -30.06 -18.93 34.41
C CYS A 570 -31.23 -18.95 33.42
N GLN A 571 -31.95 -20.07 33.31
CA GLN A 571 -33.15 -20.17 32.47
C GLN A 571 -34.27 -19.22 32.92
N LEU A 572 -34.49 -19.10 34.24
CA LEU A 572 -35.46 -18.15 34.79
C LEU A 572 -35.06 -16.70 34.50
N LEU A 573 -33.77 -16.37 34.64
CA LEU A 573 -33.24 -15.04 34.34
C LEU A 573 -33.40 -14.68 32.85
N ILE A 574 -33.11 -15.62 31.94
CA ILE A 574 -33.35 -15.47 30.50
C ILE A 574 -34.84 -15.20 30.24
N SER A 575 -35.74 -16.00 30.81
CA SER A 575 -37.20 -15.82 30.63
C SER A 575 -37.71 -14.48 31.20
N GLN A 576 -37.12 -13.99 32.30
CA GLN A 576 -37.39 -12.65 32.82
C GLN A 576 -36.92 -11.55 31.86
N HIS A 577 -35.74 -11.70 31.26
CA HIS A 577 -35.24 -10.77 30.24
C HIS A 577 -36.10 -10.80 28.97
N GLU A 578 -36.50 -11.97 28.47
CA GLU A 578 -37.42 -12.12 27.33
C GLU A 578 -38.76 -11.42 27.58
N THR A 579 -39.32 -11.59 28.78
CA THR A 579 -40.58 -10.94 29.19
C THR A 579 -40.41 -9.42 29.28
N LYS A 580 -39.29 -8.94 29.84
CA LYS A 580 -38.97 -7.52 29.93
C LYS A 580 -38.79 -6.90 28.54
N ILE A 581 -38.03 -7.54 27.66
CA ILE A 581 -37.86 -7.14 26.25
C ILE A 581 -39.22 -7.02 25.57
N ARG A 582 -40.09 -8.03 25.71
CA ARG A 582 -41.45 -7.99 25.14
C ARG A 582 -42.26 -6.79 25.63
N SER A 583 -42.28 -6.54 26.94
CA SER A 583 -42.99 -5.39 27.53
C SER A 583 -42.42 -4.03 27.08
N LEU A 584 -41.11 -3.93 26.87
CA LEU A 584 -40.47 -2.72 26.36
C LEU A 584 -40.79 -2.49 24.88
N THR A 585 -40.85 -3.56 24.07
CA THR A 585 -41.28 -3.50 22.67
C THR A 585 -42.74 -3.05 22.55
N GLU A 586 -43.64 -3.59 23.39
CA GLU A 586 -45.05 -3.17 23.44
C GLU A 586 -45.20 -1.69 23.89
N TYR A 587 -44.42 -1.26 24.89
CA TYR A 587 -44.39 0.14 25.32
C TYR A 587 -43.87 1.07 24.21
N MET A 588 -42.78 0.69 23.54
CA MET A 588 -42.21 1.43 22.41
C MET A 588 -43.23 1.59 21.27
N GLN A 589 -43.94 0.51 20.90
CA GLN A 589 -45.03 0.58 19.91
C GLN A 589 -46.16 1.54 20.35
N SER A 590 -46.53 1.54 21.64
CA SER A 590 -47.52 2.49 22.17
C SER A 590 -47.04 3.95 22.11
N VAL A 591 -45.75 4.20 22.34
CA VAL A 591 -45.15 5.54 22.21
C VAL A 591 -45.09 5.97 20.75
N GLU A 592 -44.67 5.10 19.83
CA GLU A 592 -44.65 5.38 18.38
C GLU A 592 -46.05 5.69 17.83
N GLN A 593 -47.08 4.96 18.31
CA GLN A 593 -48.47 5.22 17.93
C GLN A 593 -48.99 6.56 18.47
N LYS A 594 -48.62 6.94 19.71
CA LYS A 594 -48.95 8.27 20.26
C LYS A 594 -48.22 9.39 19.52
N LYS A 595 -46.96 9.19 19.14
CA LYS A 595 -46.18 10.13 18.32
C LYS A 595 -46.88 10.40 16.99
N ARG A 596 -47.31 9.35 16.26
CA ARG A 596 -48.07 9.51 15.01
C ARG A 596 -49.35 10.33 15.19
N MET A 597 -50.14 10.08 16.25
CA MET A 597 -51.35 10.90 16.48
C MET A 597 -51.03 12.36 16.85
N LEU A 598 -49.87 12.63 17.46
CA LEU A 598 -49.42 14.00 17.73
C LEU A 598 -48.90 14.69 16.46
N GLU A 599 -48.24 13.95 15.56
CA GLU A 599 -47.83 14.43 14.23
C GLU A 599 -49.09 14.75 13.38
N GLU A 600 -50.07 13.85 13.30
CA GLU A 600 -51.36 14.08 12.64
C GLU A 600 -52.12 15.30 13.20
N SER A 601 -52.11 15.48 14.53
CA SER A 601 -52.73 16.65 15.19
C SER A 601 -51.97 17.95 14.93
N HIS A 602 -50.64 17.90 14.90
CA HIS A 602 -49.79 19.04 14.55
C HIS A 602 -50.01 19.48 13.11
N ASP A 603 -50.12 18.54 12.17
CA ASP A 603 -50.35 18.82 10.76
C ASP A 603 -51.76 19.39 10.55
N SER A 604 -52.78 18.86 11.24
CA SER A 604 -54.14 19.44 11.25
C SER A 604 -54.17 20.87 11.79
N LEU A 605 -53.45 21.16 12.88
CA LEU A 605 -53.34 22.51 13.44
C LEU A 605 -52.54 23.46 12.54
N SER A 606 -51.52 22.93 11.84
CA SER A 606 -50.74 23.68 10.86
C SER A 606 -51.57 24.03 9.62
N GLU A 607 -52.44 23.14 9.17
CA GLU A 607 -53.39 23.39 8.09
C GLU A 607 -54.47 24.42 8.50
N GLU A 608 -54.93 24.37 9.75
CA GLU A 608 -55.88 25.34 10.30
C GLU A 608 -55.24 26.74 10.47
N LEU A 609 -53.98 26.81 10.94
CA LEU A 609 -53.20 28.04 10.97
C LEU A 609 -52.95 28.60 9.56
N ALA A 610 -52.62 27.76 8.58
CA ALA A 610 -52.45 28.19 7.19
C ALA A 610 -53.74 28.81 6.62
N LYS A 611 -54.91 28.21 6.91
CA LYS A 611 -56.23 28.77 6.54
C LYS A 611 -56.56 30.09 7.24
N LEU A 612 -56.05 30.32 8.45
CA LEU A 612 -56.21 31.58 9.19
C LEU A 612 -55.19 32.66 8.79
N GLN A 613 -54.18 32.33 7.98
CA GLN A 613 -53.12 33.26 7.59
C GLN A 613 -53.29 33.81 6.16
N ASP A 614 -54.32 33.38 5.42
CA ASP A 614 -54.77 34.01 4.18
C ASP A 614 -55.58 35.29 4.48
N PRO A 615 -55.15 36.49 4.04
CA PRO A 615 -55.82 37.74 4.35
C PRO A 615 -56.92 38.04 3.31
N ASP A 616 -58.14 37.53 3.51
CA ASP A 616 -59.26 37.97 2.67
C ASP A 616 -59.73 39.39 3.06
N ASN A 617 -59.74 40.26 2.06
CA ASN A 617 -60.21 41.64 2.15
C ASN A 617 -61.54 41.75 1.41
N SER A 618 -62.63 41.37 2.07
CA SER A 618 -63.99 41.51 1.56
C SER A 618 -64.88 42.35 2.51
N LEU A 619 -64.76 43.67 2.29
CA LEU A 619 -65.66 44.79 2.63
C LEU A 619 -67.07 44.50 3.22
N LEU A 620 -67.38 45.27 4.28
CA LEU A 620 -68.66 45.97 4.58
C LEU A 620 -69.96 45.16 4.76
N GLU A 621 -70.60 45.29 5.94
CA GLU A 621 -71.76 46.18 6.12
C GLU A 621 -72.12 46.44 7.60
N GLU A 622 -73.01 47.41 7.84
CA GLU A 622 -73.52 47.90 9.14
C GLU A 622 -74.35 46.83 9.92
N LYS A 623 -74.84 46.97 11.18
CA LYS A 623 -75.35 48.16 11.90
C LYS A 623 -75.76 47.89 13.38
N ASP A 624 -75.76 48.95 14.21
CA ASP A 624 -76.58 49.29 15.41
C ASP A 624 -76.91 48.33 16.58
N GLY A 625 -77.01 48.92 17.80
CA GLY A 625 -77.84 48.45 18.94
C GLY A 625 -77.10 48.18 20.27
N GLU A 626 -76.74 49.18 21.07
CA GLU A 626 -77.52 49.81 22.18
C GLU A 626 -77.58 49.08 23.55
N LYS A 627 -77.09 49.78 24.60
CA LYS A 627 -77.53 49.81 26.03
C LYS A 627 -77.41 48.50 26.88
N GLY A 628 -77.15 48.53 28.19
CA GLY A 628 -76.84 49.63 29.13
C GLY A 628 -76.55 49.08 30.54
N GLU A 629 -75.91 49.91 31.38
CA GLU A 629 -76.20 50.23 32.81
C GLU A 629 -76.93 49.19 33.71
N THR A 630 -76.67 48.99 35.03
CA THR A 630 -76.11 49.88 36.07
C THR A 630 -75.79 49.12 37.39
N GLU A 631 -75.22 49.84 38.37
CA GLU A 631 -75.38 49.72 39.84
C GLU A 631 -74.52 48.74 40.68
N GLU A 632 -73.56 49.33 41.42
CA GLU A 632 -73.08 48.85 42.73
C GLU A 632 -74.02 49.30 43.86
N GLY A 633 -74.16 48.51 44.94
CA GLY A 633 -74.98 48.91 46.10
C GLY A 633 -74.81 48.11 47.40
N ASN A 634 -73.90 48.57 48.27
CA ASN A 634 -73.94 48.50 49.75
C ASN A 634 -73.62 47.22 50.58
N ILE A 635 -72.54 47.39 51.38
CA ILE A 635 -72.46 47.22 52.86
C ILE A 635 -72.07 45.86 53.49
N LYS A 636 -70.78 45.81 53.84
CA LYS A 636 -70.19 45.46 55.16
C LYS A 636 -70.75 44.26 55.96
N LYS A 637 -69.97 43.17 55.98
CA LYS A 637 -69.46 42.48 57.20
C LYS A 637 -68.34 41.49 56.85
N VAL A 638 -67.54 41.09 57.85
CA VAL A 638 -66.46 40.06 57.81
C VAL A 638 -65.10 40.48 57.21
N PRO A 639 -64.21 41.12 58.00
CA PRO A 639 -62.78 41.25 57.67
C PRO A 639 -61.86 40.27 58.44
N ARG A 640 -62.38 39.38 59.31
CA ARG A 640 -61.55 38.50 60.18
C ARG A 640 -61.43 37.03 59.77
N GLN A 641 -62.27 36.52 58.87
CA GLN A 641 -62.10 35.16 58.31
C GLN A 641 -61.19 35.18 57.06
N GLN A 642 -61.27 36.22 56.24
CA GLN A 642 -60.65 36.25 54.92
C GLN A 642 -59.11 36.30 54.95
N GLU A 643 -58.50 36.90 55.97
CA GLU A 643 -57.04 36.86 56.17
C GLU A 643 -56.53 35.50 56.63
N SER A 644 -57.27 34.80 57.50
CA SER A 644 -56.93 33.43 57.93
C SER A 644 -57.00 32.46 56.73
N HIS A 645 -58.07 32.56 55.93
CA HIS A 645 -58.17 31.79 54.69
C HIS A 645 -57.09 32.17 53.67
N ARG A 646 -56.77 33.46 53.46
CA ARG A 646 -55.63 33.86 52.59
C ARG A 646 -54.30 33.29 53.07
N GLY A 647 -54.01 33.31 54.37
CA GLY A 647 -52.78 32.73 54.94
C GLY A 647 -52.70 31.21 54.76
N LEU A 648 -53.81 30.49 54.92
CA LEU A 648 -53.89 29.05 54.66
C LEU A 648 -53.73 28.73 53.17
N HIS A 649 -54.43 29.44 52.28
CA HIS A 649 -54.28 29.28 50.84
C HIS A 649 -52.85 29.60 50.37
N HIS A 650 -52.20 30.63 50.91
CA HIS A 650 -50.82 30.95 50.53
C HIS A 650 -49.83 29.85 50.94
N LYS A 651 -50.01 29.25 52.13
CA LYS A 651 -49.22 28.08 52.56
C LYS A 651 -49.49 26.84 51.70
N GLN A 652 -50.75 26.61 51.34
CA GLN A 652 -51.13 25.49 50.47
C GLN A 652 -50.57 25.66 49.04
N MET A 653 -50.55 26.89 48.52
CA MET A 653 -49.94 27.22 47.23
C MET A 653 -48.41 27.12 47.26
N ALA A 654 -47.76 27.43 48.39
CA ALA A 654 -46.34 27.17 48.58
C ALA A 654 -46.03 25.66 48.55
N HIS A 655 -46.76 24.86 49.34
CA HIS A 655 -46.61 23.40 49.36
C HIS A 655 -46.83 22.76 47.98
N LEU A 656 -47.83 23.23 47.23
CA LEU A 656 -48.07 22.75 45.86
C LEU A 656 -46.95 23.15 44.88
N ARG A 657 -46.32 24.32 45.05
CA ARG A 657 -45.15 24.72 44.26
C ARG A 657 -43.92 23.87 44.59
N ASP A 658 -43.70 23.60 45.87
CA ASP A 658 -42.59 22.75 46.32
C ASP A 658 -42.79 21.30 45.83
N GLU A 659 -44.01 20.76 45.88
CA GLU A 659 -44.35 19.48 45.25
C GLU A 659 -44.16 19.47 43.72
N ILE A 660 -44.52 20.55 43.03
CA ILE A 660 -44.33 20.67 41.57
C ILE A 660 -42.83 20.70 41.25
N ASN A 661 -42.03 21.45 42.01
CA ASN A 661 -40.58 21.52 41.82
C ASN A 661 -39.91 20.16 42.09
N GLU A 662 -40.32 19.44 43.14
CA GLU A 662 -39.78 18.10 43.43
C GLU A 662 -40.21 17.08 42.36
N LYS A 663 -41.46 17.13 41.88
CA LYS A 663 -41.92 16.29 40.76
C LYS A 663 -41.18 16.63 39.46
N GLN A 664 -40.90 17.90 39.19
CA GLN A 664 -40.10 18.32 38.03
C GLN A 664 -38.68 17.77 38.13
N ARG A 665 -38.05 17.87 39.30
CA ARG A 665 -36.72 17.30 39.54
C ARG A 665 -36.66 15.79 39.30
N ILE A 666 -37.69 15.06 39.76
CA ILE A 666 -37.82 13.61 39.50
C ILE A 666 -38.01 13.33 38.00
N ILE A 667 -38.75 14.17 37.26
CA ILE A 667 -38.89 14.07 35.80
C ILE A 667 -37.53 14.29 35.11
N ASP A 668 -36.77 15.28 35.54
CA ASP A 668 -35.45 15.60 34.99
C ASP A 668 -34.46 14.44 35.25
N ASP A 669 -34.38 13.95 36.50
CA ASP A 669 -33.54 12.79 36.88
C ASP A 669 -33.92 11.51 36.11
N LEU A 670 -35.22 11.26 35.91
CA LEU A 670 -35.72 10.12 35.11
C LEU A 670 -35.41 10.31 33.62
N THR A 671 -35.41 11.54 33.11
CA THR A 671 -35.06 11.84 31.71
C THR A 671 -33.58 11.59 31.45
N ASP A 672 -32.70 12.07 32.33
CA ASP A 672 -31.26 11.79 32.30
C ASP A 672 -30.95 10.29 32.39
N HIS A 673 -31.69 9.55 33.23
CA HIS A 673 -31.51 8.10 33.35
C HIS A 673 -31.99 7.37 32.08
N ASN A 674 -33.08 7.82 31.46
CA ASN A 674 -33.59 7.25 30.21
C ASN A 674 -32.64 7.53 29.03
N GLN A 675 -32.03 8.73 28.96
CA GLN A 675 -31.00 9.04 27.97
C GLN A 675 -29.77 8.13 28.13
N LYS A 676 -29.31 7.86 29.36
CA LYS A 676 -28.20 6.92 29.62
C LYS A 676 -28.55 5.51 29.15
N LEU A 677 -29.75 5.02 29.47
CA LEU A 677 -30.22 3.70 29.01
C LEU A 677 -30.37 3.61 27.49
N GLN A 678 -30.72 4.70 26.80
CA GLN A 678 -30.74 4.76 25.33
C GLN A 678 -29.33 4.65 24.73
N ILE A 679 -28.33 5.30 25.34
CA ILE A 679 -26.93 5.21 24.91
C ILE A 679 -26.39 3.79 25.15
N GLU A 680 -26.65 3.19 26.32
CA GLU A 680 -26.28 1.80 26.61
C GLU A 680 -26.95 0.81 25.64
N LEU A 681 -28.24 1.00 25.31
CA LEU A 681 -28.95 0.19 24.33
C LEU A 681 -28.35 0.32 22.93
N ALA A 682 -28.03 1.54 22.49
CA ALA A 682 -27.37 1.77 21.20
C ALA A 682 -25.98 1.11 21.13
N GLN A 683 -25.23 1.12 22.23
CA GLN A 683 -23.94 0.46 22.32
C GLN A 683 -24.07 -1.08 22.26
N VAL A 684 -25.02 -1.66 23.00
CA VAL A 684 -25.29 -3.11 22.97
C VAL A 684 -25.76 -3.57 21.57
N LEU A 685 -26.56 -2.78 20.87
CA LEU A 685 -26.95 -3.06 19.48
C LEU A 685 -25.74 -3.02 18.53
N ALA A 686 -24.88 -2.01 18.64
CA ALA A 686 -23.67 -1.91 17.83
C ALA A 686 -22.69 -3.07 18.08
N ASP A 687 -22.58 -3.55 19.32
CA ASP A 687 -21.75 -4.70 19.67
C ASP A 687 -22.40 -6.03 19.22
N PHE A 688 -23.73 -6.15 19.22
CA PHE A 688 -24.45 -7.28 18.64
C PHE A 688 -24.22 -7.38 17.12
N ASP A 689 -24.37 -6.28 16.38
CA ASP A 689 -24.14 -6.25 14.93
C ASP A 689 -22.67 -6.54 14.59
N ARG A 690 -21.72 -6.03 15.39
CA ARG A 690 -20.29 -6.37 15.29
C ARG A 690 -20.06 -7.87 15.50
N LEU A 691 -20.65 -8.46 16.54
CA LEU A 691 -20.47 -9.89 16.86
C LEU A 691 -21.08 -10.79 15.77
N LYS A 692 -22.24 -10.40 15.23
CA LYS A 692 -22.91 -11.07 14.10
C LYS A 692 -22.06 -11.02 12.82
N SER A 693 -21.43 -9.88 12.53
CA SER A 693 -20.49 -9.75 11.40
C SER A 693 -19.27 -10.68 11.56
N VAL A 694 -18.71 -10.77 12.77
CA VAL A 694 -17.60 -11.69 13.08
C VAL A 694 -18.01 -13.16 12.94
N ASP A 695 -19.26 -13.51 13.31
CA ASP A 695 -19.79 -14.87 13.19
C ASP A 695 -20.02 -15.28 11.73
N SER A 696 -20.54 -14.38 10.88
CA SER A 696 -20.66 -14.59 9.42
C SER A 696 -19.29 -14.83 8.78
N SER A 697 -18.32 -13.94 9.04
CA SER A 697 -16.97 -14.04 8.48
C SER A 697 -16.25 -15.34 8.92
N LYS A 698 -16.46 -15.79 10.16
CA LYS A 698 -15.93 -17.08 10.63
C LYS A 698 -16.61 -18.27 9.96
N SER A 699 -17.90 -18.18 9.68
CA SER A 699 -18.66 -19.24 9.00
C SER A 699 -18.19 -19.40 7.55
N GLU A 700 -18.10 -18.28 6.81
CA GLU A 700 -17.54 -18.24 5.45
C GLU A 700 -16.12 -18.80 5.38
N ARG A 701 -15.26 -18.42 6.34
CA ARG A 701 -13.88 -18.93 6.43
C ARG A 701 -13.81 -20.43 6.74
N LEU A 702 -14.80 -20.96 7.47
CA LEU A 702 -14.89 -22.38 7.79
C LEU A 702 -15.37 -23.20 6.57
N GLU A 703 -16.30 -22.67 5.78
CA GLU A 703 -16.70 -23.26 4.49
C GLU A 703 -15.53 -23.30 3.49
N GLU A 704 -14.78 -22.21 3.36
CA GLU A 704 -13.58 -22.13 2.50
C GLU A 704 -12.52 -23.16 2.92
N LEU A 705 -12.23 -23.28 4.21
CA LEU A 705 -11.29 -24.29 4.74
C LEU A 705 -11.80 -25.72 4.55
N SER A 706 -13.11 -25.96 4.66
CA SER A 706 -13.73 -27.26 4.38
C SER A 706 -13.55 -27.66 2.91
N PHE A 707 -13.81 -26.73 1.98
CA PHE A 707 -13.61 -26.96 0.54
C PHE A 707 -12.13 -27.21 0.19
N LEU A 708 -11.21 -26.45 0.78
CA LEU A 708 -9.76 -26.69 0.60
C LEU A 708 -9.31 -28.04 1.18
N HIS A 709 -9.89 -28.48 2.30
CA HIS A 709 -9.61 -29.78 2.90
C HIS A 709 -10.12 -30.93 2.00
N GLU A 710 -11.33 -30.83 1.48
CA GLU A 710 -11.91 -31.81 0.53
C GLU A 710 -11.05 -31.91 -0.74
N ARG A 711 -10.65 -30.77 -1.33
CA ARG A 711 -9.77 -30.75 -2.50
C ARG A 711 -8.38 -31.34 -2.22
N HIS A 712 -7.85 -31.14 -1.02
CA HIS A 712 -6.58 -31.74 -0.60
C HIS A 712 -6.69 -33.27 -0.46
N GLU A 713 -7.77 -33.78 0.14
CA GLU A 713 -7.98 -35.23 0.24
C GLU A 713 -8.28 -35.89 -1.12
N GLN A 714 -8.96 -35.21 -2.05
CA GLN A 714 -9.08 -35.70 -3.43
C GLN A 714 -7.70 -35.82 -4.10
N THR A 715 -6.87 -34.78 -4.03
CA THR A 715 -5.51 -34.80 -4.58
C THR A 715 -4.66 -35.93 -3.99
N LYS A 716 -4.82 -36.20 -2.69
CA LYS A 716 -4.14 -37.27 -1.96
C LYS A 716 -4.63 -38.67 -2.36
N GLN A 717 -5.91 -38.84 -2.70
CA GLN A 717 -6.43 -40.08 -3.28
C GLN A 717 -5.88 -40.32 -4.69
N ASP A 718 -5.82 -39.28 -5.53
CA ASP A 718 -5.30 -39.37 -6.90
C ASP A 718 -3.80 -39.74 -6.91
N LEU A 719 -3.01 -39.10 -6.03
CA LEU A 719 -1.59 -39.44 -5.84
C LEU A 719 -1.39 -40.88 -5.37
N LYS A 720 -2.25 -41.38 -4.48
CA LYS A 720 -2.20 -42.78 -4.03
C LYS A 720 -2.50 -43.76 -5.16
N GLY A 721 -3.46 -43.46 -6.04
CA GLY A 721 -3.73 -44.25 -7.24
C GLY A 721 -2.54 -44.30 -8.21
N LEU A 722 -1.78 -43.21 -8.31
CA LEU A 722 -0.53 -43.16 -9.06
C LEU A 722 0.58 -43.98 -8.37
N GLU A 723 0.73 -43.88 -7.05
CA GLU A 723 1.69 -44.66 -6.25
C GLU A 723 1.46 -46.17 -6.40
N ASP A 724 0.21 -46.62 -6.25
CA ASP A 724 -0.21 -48.02 -6.47
C ASP A 724 0.05 -48.50 -7.91
N THR A 725 0.04 -47.59 -8.88
CA THR A 725 0.35 -47.89 -10.29
C THR A 725 1.85 -48.00 -10.53
N VAL A 726 2.65 -47.07 -9.99
CA VAL A 726 4.12 -47.13 -10.02
C VAL A 726 4.63 -48.37 -9.28
N ALA A 727 4.04 -48.74 -8.15
CA ALA A 727 4.39 -49.96 -7.42
C ALA A 727 4.14 -51.24 -8.26
N ARG A 728 3.02 -51.30 -8.99
CA ARG A 728 2.71 -52.42 -9.90
C ARG A 728 3.66 -52.49 -11.10
N GLU A 729 4.01 -51.36 -11.70
CA GLU A 729 5.00 -51.31 -12.79
C GLU A 729 6.40 -51.68 -12.32
N LEU A 730 6.83 -51.21 -11.15
CA LEU A 730 8.11 -51.59 -10.53
C LEU A 730 8.16 -53.09 -10.20
N GLN A 731 7.08 -53.67 -9.69
CA GLN A 731 6.98 -55.12 -9.45
C GLN A 731 7.02 -55.91 -10.76
N THR A 732 6.40 -55.40 -11.82
CA THR A 732 6.42 -56.01 -13.16
C THR A 732 7.82 -55.95 -13.78
N LEU A 733 8.50 -54.80 -13.69
CA LEU A 733 9.92 -54.64 -14.05
C LEU A 733 10.83 -55.55 -13.24
N HIS A 734 10.59 -55.72 -11.94
CA HIS A 734 11.35 -56.65 -11.10
C HIS A 734 11.17 -58.11 -11.56
N ASN A 735 9.93 -58.51 -11.87
CA ASN A 735 9.62 -59.84 -12.39
C ASN A 735 10.24 -60.07 -13.78
N LEU A 736 10.16 -59.09 -14.68
CA LEU A 736 10.80 -59.14 -16.01
C LEU A 736 12.33 -59.20 -15.90
N ARG A 737 12.95 -58.42 -15.00
CA ARG A 737 14.39 -58.50 -14.72
C ARG A 737 14.78 -59.87 -14.18
N LYS A 738 13.98 -60.46 -13.29
CA LYS A 738 14.22 -61.81 -12.75
C LYS A 738 14.14 -62.88 -13.86
N LEU A 739 13.14 -62.80 -14.73
CA LEU A 739 13.00 -63.67 -15.91
C LEU A 739 14.17 -63.48 -16.88
N PHE A 740 14.56 -62.24 -17.18
CA PHE A 740 15.69 -61.94 -18.05
C PHE A 740 17.02 -62.46 -17.50
N VAL A 741 17.27 -62.33 -16.19
CA VAL A 741 18.48 -62.89 -15.54
C VAL A 741 18.44 -64.42 -15.54
N GLN A 742 17.27 -65.04 -15.31
CA GLN A 742 17.12 -66.50 -15.40
C GLN A 742 17.33 -67.03 -16.82
N ASP A 743 16.80 -66.35 -17.82
CA ASP A 743 16.94 -66.71 -19.23
C ASP A 743 18.35 -66.41 -19.76
N LEU A 744 18.99 -65.31 -19.36
CA LEU A 744 20.40 -65.06 -19.62
C LEU A 744 21.28 -66.13 -18.98
N THR A 745 21.01 -66.53 -17.73
CA THR A 745 21.74 -67.61 -17.05
C THR A 745 21.51 -68.96 -17.76
N SER A 746 20.29 -69.21 -18.24
CA SER A 746 19.93 -70.42 -18.98
C SER A 746 20.56 -70.45 -20.38
N ARG A 747 20.65 -69.31 -21.07
CA ARG A 747 21.33 -69.15 -22.35
C ARG A 747 22.85 -69.23 -22.21
N VAL A 748 23.44 -68.68 -21.15
CA VAL A 748 24.87 -68.86 -20.82
C VAL A 748 25.19 -70.34 -20.56
N LYS A 749 24.34 -71.04 -19.79
CA LYS A 749 24.46 -72.50 -19.59
C LYS A 749 24.29 -73.31 -20.87
N LYS A 750 23.32 -72.97 -21.74
CA LYS A 750 23.17 -73.64 -23.05
C LYS A 750 24.31 -73.31 -24.00
N SER A 751 24.86 -72.11 -23.97
CA SER A 751 25.99 -71.71 -24.83
C SER A 751 27.33 -72.36 -24.44
N SER A 752 27.42 -73.06 -23.30
CA SER A 752 28.56 -73.94 -22.99
C SER A 752 28.39 -75.38 -23.49
N GLU A 753 27.25 -75.73 -24.11
CA GLU A 753 26.96 -77.08 -24.61
C GLU A 753 26.42 -77.06 -26.06
N MET A 754 27.36 -77.05 -27.02
CA MET A 754 27.24 -77.44 -28.45
C MET A 754 26.24 -76.72 -29.40
N GLU A 755 26.82 -76.14 -30.46
CA GLU A 755 26.56 -76.29 -31.92
C GLU A 755 25.12 -76.32 -32.53
N PRO A 756 24.97 -75.91 -33.81
CA PRO A 756 23.67 -75.58 -34.40
C PRO A 756 22.98 -76.74 -35.13
N ASP A 757 21.64 -76.76 -35.14
CA ASP A 757 20.89 -76.68 -36.42
C ASP A 757 19.39 -76.34 -36.30
N ASP A 758 18.97 -75.45 -37.20
CA ASP A 758 17.82 -75.45 -38.10
C ASP A 758 16.30 -75.61 -37.69
N SER A 759 15.48 -75.03 -38.57
CA SER A 759 14.13 -75.45 -39.01
C SER A 759 12.86 -75.05 -38.22
N GLY A 760 12.42 -73.80 -38.45
CA GLY A 760 11.16 -73.53 -39.21
C GLY A 760 9.81 -73.46 -38.46
N GLY A 761 8.93 -72.50 -38.82
CA GLY A 761 7.65 -72.34 -38.09
C GLY A 761 6.52 -71.43 -38.61
N SER A 762 6.04 -71.59 -39.85
CA SER A 762 4.63 -71.27 -40.26
C SER A 762 4.17 -69.79 -40.42
N CYS A 763 3.01 -69.60 -41.07
CA CYS A 763 2.40 -68.31 -41.42
C CYS A 763 2.09 -67.41 -40.21
N THR A 764 1.77 -68.02 -39.06
CA THR A 764 1.61 -67.32 -37.78
C THR A 764 2.89 -66.61 -37.32
N GLN A 765 4.06 -67.14 -37.66
CA GLN A 765 5.34 -66.48 -37.44
C GLN A 765 5.49 -65.25 -38.35
N LYS A 766 5.00 -65.26 -39.59
CA LYS A 766 5.00 -64.06 -40.47
C LYS A 766 4.11 -62.93 -39.94
N GLN A 767 2.92 -63.23 -39.41
CA GLN A 767 2.08 -62.19 -38.78
C GLN A 767 2.70 -61.66 -37.48
N LYS A 768 3.29 -62.54 -36.65
CA LYS A 768 4.04 -62.09 -35.47
C LYS A 768 5.28 -61.27 -35.84
N ILE A 769 6.02 -61.68 -36.88
CA ILE A 769 7.16 -60.92 -37.42
C ILE A 769 6.68 -59.54 -37.89
N SER A 770 5.63 -59.44 -38.71
CA SER A 770 5.12 -58.15 -39.19
C SER A 770 4.63 -57.23 -38.05
N PHE A 771 3.97 -57.78 -37.02
CA PHE A 771 3.58 -57.02 -35.84
C PHE A 771 4.80 -56.57 -35.01
N LEU A 772 5.80 -57.44 -34.84
CA LEU A 772 7.05 -57.12 -34.16
C LEU A 772 7.90 -56.12 -34.95
N GLU A 773 7.94 -56.20 -36.29
CA GLU A 773 8.62 -55.25 -37.18
C GLU A 773 7.98 -53.86 -37.11
N ASN A 774 6.65 -53.75 -37.08
CA ASN A 774 5.95 -52.48 -36.91
C ASN A 774 6.21 -51.87 -35.52
N ASN A 775 6.13 -52.67 -34.45
CA ASN A 775 6.51 -52.21 -33.11
C ASN A 775 7.99 -51.84 -33.01
N LEU A 776 8.89 -52.58 -33.68
CA LEU A 776 10.32 -52.30 -33.71
C LEU A 776 10.61 -51.02 -34.50
N ASP A 777 9.89 -50.73 -35.59
CA ASP A 777 10.01 -49.48 -36.33
C ASP A 777 9.46 -48.29 -35.53
N GLN A 778 8.35 -48.45 -34.82
CA GLN A 778 7.85 -47.43 -33.88
C GLN A 778 8.84 -47.17 -32.74
N LEU A 779 9.35 -48.23 -32.10
CA LEU A 779 10.36 -48.13 -31.04
C LEU A 779 11.67 -47.52 -31.59
N THR A 780 12.04 -47.82 -32.83
CA THR A 780 13.19 -47.22 -33.53
C THR A 780 12.96 -45.74 -33.82
N LYS A 781 11.74 -45.31 -34.16
CA LYS A 781 11.39 -43.89 -34.32
C LYS A 781 11.46 -43.14 -32.99
N VAL A 782 10.89 -43.70 -31.92
CA VAL A 782 10.99 -43.13 -30.57
C VAL A 782 12.44 -43.08 -30.10
N HIS A 783 13.23 -44.14 -30.32
CA HIS A 783 14.66 -44.15 -29.99
C HIS A 783 15.44 -43.11 -30.80
N LYS A 784 15.20 -42.98 -32.12
CA LYS A 784 15.80 -41.93 -32.95
C LYS A 784 15.37 -40.52 -32.53
N GLN A 785 14.15 -40.34 -32.03
CA GLN A 785 13.71 -39.06 -31.47
C GLN A 785 14.47 -38.75 -30.18
N LEU A 786 14.44 -39.65 -29.20
CA LEU A 786 15.16 -39.51 -27.93
C LEU A 786 16.68 -39.32 -28.11
N VAL A 787 17.29 -39.94 -29.13
CA VAL A 787 18.70 -39.73 -29.48
C VAL A 787 18.96 -38.35 -30.07
N ARG A 788 18.04 -37.80 -30.88
CA ARG A 788 18.11 -36.40 -31.36
C ARG A 788 17.92 -35.41 -30.22
N ASP A 789 16.89 -35.59 -29.41
CA ASP A 789 16.61 -34.72 -28.26
C ASP A 789 17.79 -34.73 -27.26
N ASN A 790 18.40 -35.90 -27.02
CA ASN A 790 19.63 -36.01 -26.22
C ASN A 790 20.87 -35.37 -26.88
N ALA A 791 20.94 -35.32 -28.21
CA ALA A 791 22.02 -34.62 -28.91
C ALA A 791 21.84 -33.10 -28.79
N ASP A 792 20.61 -32.60 -28.98
CA ASP A 792 20.28 -31.18 -28.85
C ASP A 792 20.48 -30.69 -27.41
N LEU A 793 20.04 -31.45 -26.41
CA LEU A 793 20.31 -31.17 -24.99
C LEU A 793 21.81 -31.17 -24.67
N ARG A 794 22.61 -32.08 -25.25
CA ARG A 794 24.08 -32.07 -25.13
C ARG A 794 24.73 -30.88 -25.81
N CYS A 795 24.10 -30.26 -26.81
CA CYS A 795 24.58 -29.04 -27.46
C CYS A 795 24.17 -27.75 -26.72
N GLU A 796 23.01 -27.73 -26.04
CA GLU A 796 22.54 -26.57 -25.26
C GLU A 796 23.15 -26.51 -23.85
N LEU A 797 23.35 -27.64 -23.18
CA LEU A 797 23.86 -27.68 -21.80
C LEU A 797 25.20 -26.93 -21.63
N PRO A 798 26.22 -27.07 -22.51
CA PRO A 798 27.45 -26.26 -22.44
C PRO A 798 27.24 -24.76 -22.63
N LYS A 799 26.20 -24.34 -23.39
CA LYS A 799 25.86 -22.92 -23.60
C LYS A 799 25.23 -22.33 -22.34
N LEU A 800 24.32 -23.07 -21.71
CA LEU A 800 23.71 -22.72 -20.43
C LEU A 800 24.76 -22.64 -19.32
N GLU A 801 25.66 -23.63 -19.22
CA GLU A 801 26.77 -23.57 -18.27
C GLU A 801 27.70 -22.37 -18.52
N LYS A 802 28.00 -22.03 -19.79
CA LYS A 802 28.83 -20.87 -20.11
C LYS A 802 28.17 -19.56 -19.70
N ARG A 803 26.85 -19.43 -19.89
CA ARG A 803 26.06 -18.30 -19.39
C ARG A 803 26.10 -18.23 -17.86
N LEU A 804 25.89 -19.36 -17.18
CA LEU A 804 25.91 -19.46 -15.72
C LEU A 804 27.29 -19.08 -15.13
N ARG A 805 28.38 -19.58 -15.72
CA ARG A 805 29.76 -19.22 -15.34
C ARG A 805 30.02 -17.72 -15.52
N SER A 806 29.66 -17.14 -16.66
CA SER A 806 29.82 -15.70 -16.92
C SER A 806 28.99 -14.83 -15.96
N THR A 807 27.78 -15.25 -15.60
CA THR A 807 26.98 -14.54 -14.58
C THR A 807 27.60 -14.65 -13.18
N ALA A 808 28.12 -15.83 -12.80
CA ALA A 808 28.79 -16.02 -11.51
C ALA A 808 30.09 -15.20 -11.39
N GLU A 809 30.88 -15.12 -12.46
CA GLU A 809 32.08 -14.26 -12.54
C GLU A 809 31.72 -12.79 -12.37
N ARG A 810 30.65 -12.32 -13.04
CA ARG A 810 30.16 -10.94 -12.90
C ARG A 810 29.68 -10.63 -11.48
N VAL A 811 28.96 -11.56 -10.84
CA VAL A 811 28.53 -11.41 -9.42
C VAL A 811 29.76 -11.32 -8.52
N LYS A 812 30.74 -12.21 -8.67
CA LYS A 812 31.98 -12.20 -7.88
C LYS A 812 32.80 -10.92 -8.06
N ALA A 813 32.82 -10.34 -9.26
CA ALA A 813 33.45 -9.05 -9.52
C ALA A 813 32.74 -7.91 -8.79
N LEU A 814 31.39 -7.87 -8.85
CA LEU A 814 30.57 -6.88 -8.15
C LEU A 814 30.70 -6.98 -6.62
N GLU A 815 30.69 -8.19 -6.06
CA GLU A 815 30.94 -8.41 -4.63
C GLU A 815 32.31 -7.91 -4.17
N THR A 816 33.33 -8.05 -5.04
CA THR A 816 34.70 -7.63 -4.71
C THR A 816 34.80 -6.11 -4.76
N ALA A 817 34.27 -5.46 -5.81
CA ALA A 817 34.16 -4.00 -5.86
C ALA A 817 33.36 -3.42 -4.67
N LEU A 818 32.31 -4.11 -4.22
CA LEU A 818 31.52 -3.70 -3.06
C LEU A 818 32.31 -3.84 -1.74
N ARG A 819 33.12 -4.89 -1.58
CA ARG A 819 34.03 -5.05 -0.44
C ARG A 819 35.10 -3.96 -0.41
N ASP A 820 35.73 -3.69 -1.55
CA ASP A 820 36.79 -2.68 -1.67
C ASP A 820 36.24 -1.26 -1.40
N ALA A 821 35.05 -0.94 -1.92
CA ALA A 821 34.35 0.32 -1.63
C ALA A 821 34.01 0.47 -0.14
N LYS A 822 33.54 -0.61 0.51
CA LYS A 822 33.24 -0.63 1.95
C LYS A 822 34.50 -0.42 2.81
N GLU A 823 35.63 -1.03 2.42
CA GLU A 823 36.90 -0.86 3.13
C GLU A 823 37.46 0.57 2.96
N GLY A 824 37.41 1.12 1.74
CA GLY A 824 37.75 2.52 1.46
C GLY A 824 36.94 3.50 2.30
N ALA A 825 35.61 3.37 2.31
CA ALA A 825 34.72 4.19 3.13
C ALA A 825 35.02 4.06 4.64
N MET A 826 35.39 2.88 5.13
CA MET A 826 35.77 2.68 6.53
C MET A 826 37.10 3.38 6.88
N ILE A 827 38.07 3.35 5.96
CA ILE A 827 39.36 4.06 6.10
C ILE A 827 39.13 5.57 6.15
N ASP A 828 38.30 6.11 5.27
CA ASP A 828 38.00 7.55 5.26
C ASP A 828 37.17 7.99 6.48
N ARG A 829 36.19 7.20 6.93
CA ARG A 829 35.50 7.44 8.21
C ARG A 829 36.50 7.49 9.38
N ARG A 830 37.51 6.62 9.39
CA ARG A 830 38.59 6.62 10.40
C ARG A 830 39.54 7.82 10.26
N ARG A 831 39.69 8.42 9.08
CA ARG A 831 40.42 9.69 8.88
C ARG A 831 39.61 10.89 9.36
N TYR A 832 38.35 11.01 8.95
CA TYR A 832 37.45 12.08 9.39
C TYR A 832 37.27 12.10 10.91
N GLN A 833 37.11 10.94 11.55
CA GLN A 833 37.01 10.86 13.01
C GLN A 833 38.23 11.48 13.72
N LYS A 834 39.45 11.18 13.24
CA LYS A 834 40.69 11.74 13.80
C LYS A 834 40.76 13.27 13.65
N GLU A 835 40.32 13.81 12.52
CA GLU A 835 40.32 15.26 12.31
C GLU A 835 39.23 15.97 13.13
N VAL A 836 38.05 15.35 13.27
CA VAL A 836 36.97 15.84 14.15
C VAL A 836 37.44 15.90 15.61
N ASP A 837 38.13 14.88 16.10
CA ASP A 837 38.60 14.86 17.49
C ASP A 837 39.74 15.87 17.74
N ARG A 838 40.64 16.07 16.75
CA ARG A 838 41.63 17.17 16.74
C ARG A 838 40.97 18.56 16.80
N ILE A 839 39.87 18.76 16.06
CA ILE A 839 39.10 20.02 16.10
C ILE A 839 38.42 20.22 17.46
N LYS A 840 37.84 19.17 18.06
CA LYS A 840 37.24 19.23 19.41
C LYS A 840 38.26 19.61 20.49
N GLU A 841 39.47 19.05 20.44
CA GLU A 841 40.58 19.41 21.34
C GLU A 841 40.92 20.92 21.24
N THR A 842 40.97 21.43 20.01
CA THR A 842 41.23 22.84 19.68
C THR A 842 40.09 23.78 20.11
N MET A 843 38.83 23.32 20.10
CA MET A 843 37.69 24.11 20.59
C MET A 843 37.56 24.10 22.11
N ARG A 844 37.86 22.99 22.79
CA ARG A 844 37.87 22.90 24.27
C ARG A 844 38.85 23.90 24.89
N THR A 845 40.04 24.04 24.29
CA THR A 845 41.06 25.01 24.74
C THR A 845 40.64 26.48 24.52
N LYS A 846 39.82 26.79 23.50
CA LYS A 846 39.28 28.14 23.29
C LYS A 846 38.08 28.51 24.16
N ASN A 847 37.20 27.57 24.49
CA ASN A 847 35.92 27.87 25.16
C ASN A 847 36.02 28.13 26.68
N ALA A 848 37.19 27.95 27.30
CA ALA A 848 37.39 28.20 28.74
C ALA A 848 37.33 29.69 29.16
N LEU A 849 37.22 30.64 28.21
CA LEU A 849 37.51 32.06 28.42
C LEU A 849 36.30 33.03 28.36
N ARG A 850 35.04 32.56 28.31
CA ARG A 850 33.85 33.45 28.32
C ARG A 850 32.75 33.03 29.29
N ARG A 851 32.41 33.91 30.24
CA ARG A 851 31.19 33.87 31.08
C ARG A 851 30.20 34.96 30.60
N PRO A 852 28.89 34.69 30.53
CA PRO A 852 27.87 35.71 30.27
C PRO A 852 27.23 36.26 31.57
N HIS A 853 26.76 37.51 31.53
CA HIS A 853 26.03 38.17 32.61
C HIS A 853 24.52 37.86 32.55
N ALA A 854 23.87 37.73 33.71
CA ALA A 854 22.42 37.66 33.85
C ALA A 854 21.91 38.71 34.85
N ALA A 855 20.76 39.31 34.57
CA ALA A 855 20.16 40.38 35.38
C ALA A 855 19.55 39.84 36.69
N GLN A 856 19.66 40.63 37.76
CA GLN A 856 19.17 40.25 39.09
C GLN A 856 17.79 40.85 39.37
N ILE A 857 16.79 40.00 39.63
CA ILE A 857 15.53 40.39 40.28
C ILE A 857 15.67 40.07 41.78
N ALA A 858 15.58 41.09 42.62
CA ALA A 858 15.78 40.96 44.06
C ALA A 858 14.61 40.25 44.77
N LYS A 859 14.92 39.40 45.76
CA LYS A 859 13.99 38.93 46.79
C LYS A 859 14.51 39.31 48.19
N PRO A 860 13.65 39.54 49.20
CA PRO A 860 14.07 40.11 50.47
C PRO A 860 14.90 39.15 51.33
N VAL A 861 15.93 39.69 51.97
CA VAL A 861 16.86 38.94 52.85
C VAL A 861 16.27 38.76 54.25
N ARG A 862 16.37 37.55 54.80
CA ARG A 862 16.34 37.31 56.26
C ARG A 862 17.78 37.06 56.75
N PRO A 863 18.21 37.65 57.88
CA PRO A 863 19.63 37.70 58.24
C PRO A 863 20.07 36.53 59.14
N LYS A 864 21.23 35.93 58.82
CA LYS A 864 22.33 35.64 59.78
C LYS A 864 23.55 34.96 59.11
N GLN A 865 24.73 35.31 59.64
CA GLN A 865 26.07 34.72 59.47
C GLN A 865 26.92 35.11 58.23
N LEU A 866 28.23 35.21 58.50
CA LEU A 866 29.32 35.88 57.78
C LEU A 866 30.62 35.02 57.95
N PRO A 867 31.78 35.30 57.33
CA PRO A 867 32.46 34.34 56.46
C PRO A 867 33.89 33.94 56.94
N VAL A 868 34.58 33.09 56.16
CA VAL A 868 36.04 32.86 56.29
C VAL A 868 36.76 32.80 54.92
N CYS A 869 37.69 33.75 54.76
CA CYS A 869 38.95 33.85 53.97
C CYS A 869 39.22 33.15 52.61
N SER A 870 39.73 33.97 51.67
CA SER A 870 40.70 33.69 50.58
C SER A 870 42.17 33.60 51.13
N PRO A 871 43.30 33.40 50.38
CA PRO A 871 43.73 33.99 49.08
C PRO A 871 44.35 32.93 48.09
N THR A 872 45.06 33.16 46.96
CA THR A 872 46.12 34.15 46.60
C THR A 872 46.39 34.19 45.06
N ASN A 873 47.08 35.23 44.57
CA ASN A 873 47.55 35.49 43.18
C ASN A 873 49.09 35.74 43.25
N PRO A 874 49.96 35.62 42.19
CA PRO A 874 50.14 36.74 41.21
C PRO A 874 50.86 36.49 39.82
N PHE A 875 50.53 37.34 38.83
CA PHE A 875 51.36 38.11 37.84
C PHE A 875 52.57 37.61 36.97
N TYR A 876 52.57 38.15 35.71
CA TYR A 876 53.64 38.81 34.91
C TYR A 876 54.51 38.12 33.79
N THR A 877 54.19 38.46 32.52
CA THR A 877 55.01 38.93 31.34
C THR A 877 56.30 38.29 30.77
N ARG A 878 56.29 38.25 29.41
CA ARG A 878 57.31 38.70 28.40
C ARG A 878 58.49 37.79 27.94
N VAL A 879 58.57 37.69 26.60
CA VAL A 879 59.74 37.93 25.70
C VAL A 879 60.66 36.76 25.21
N SER A 880 60.75 36.69 23.86
CA SER A 880 61.79 36.20 22.92
C SER A 880 62.40 34.78 22.98
N GLU A 881 62.48 34.18 21.78
CA GLU A 881 63.58 33.41 21.14
C GLU A 881 64.98 33.42 21.82
N PRO A 882 65.81 32.35 21.69
CA PRO A 882 66.33 31.92 20.36
C PRO A 882 66.76 30.43 20.10
N ALA A 883 66.89 30.14 18.79
CA ALA A 883 67.89 29.33 18.05
C ALA A 883 68.52 28.00 18.56
N ASN A 884 68.47 27.00 17.67
CA ASN A 884 69.49 26.00 17.26
C ASN A 884 70.21 25.07 18.27
N THR A 885 70.45 23.80 17.88
CA THR A 885 71.79 23.26 17.43
C THR A 885 71.95 21.73 17.65
N TYR A 886 71.98 20.92 16.56
CA TYR A 886 72.71 19.61 16.36
C TYR A 886 72.52 18.45 17.40
N SER A 887 72.96 17.17 17.21
CA SER A 887 73.79 16.48 16.20
C SER A 887 73.54 14.95 16.15
N ASN A 888 73.77 14.32 14.99
CA ASN A 888 74.36 12.98 14.70
C ASN A 888 74.23 11.80 15.71
N ALA A 889 74.00 10.54 15.30
CA ALA A 889 75.00 9.74 14.57
C ALA A 889 74.56 8.28 14.20
N LEU A 890 74.83 7.87 12.94
CA LEU A 890 75.36 6.54 12.47
C LEU A 890 74.52 5.23 12.74
N PHE A 891 74.49 4.17 11.90
CA PHE A 891 75.17 3.85 10.64
C PHE A 891 74.46 2.73 9.83
N GLN A 892 74.45 2.88 8.48
CA GLN A 892 74.54 1.83 7.41
C GLN A 892 73.54 0.63 7.34
N ARG A 893 73.18 0.10 6.15
CA ARG A 893 73.84 0.17 4.82
C ARG A 893 72.87 -0.08 3.62
N SER A 894 72.94 0.79 2.60
CA SER A 894 72.89 0.51 1.12
C SER A 894 71.69 -0.26 0.50
N ILE A 895 71.10 0.09 -0.67
CA ILE A 895 71.67 0.64 -1.94
C ILE A 895 70.69 1.63 -2.65
N THR A 896 71.23 2.76 -3.12
CA THR A 896 70.84 3.78 -4.16
C THR A 896 69.56 3.59 -5.01
N GLU A 897 68.65 4.58 -5.20
CA GLU A 897 68.70 5.96 -5.83
C GLU A 897 68.25 5.97 -7.32
N GLN A 898 67.67 7.03 -7.95
CA GLN A 898 67.67 8.48 -7.66
C GLN A 898 66.51 9.27 -8.38
N THR A 899 66.13 10.46 -7.86
CA THR A 899 65.58 11.68 -8.55
C THR A 899 64.25 11.64 -9.38
N THR A 900 63.35 12.65 -9.42
CA THR A 900 63.22 13.99 -8.75
C THR A 900 61.77 14.54 -8.87
N ALA A 901 61.35 15.40 -7.92
CA ALA A 901 60.14 16.27 -7.99
C ALA A 901 60.51 17.72 -8.40
N PRO A 902 59.59 18.73 -8.50
CA PRO A 902 59.14 19.44 -7.27
C PRO A 902 57.76 20.19 -7.29
N ASN A 903 57.31 20.63 -6.10
CA ASN A 903 56.53 21.88 -5.81
C ASN A 903 55.06 22.03 -6.30
N SER A 904 54.15 22.85 -5.71
CA SER A 904 54.24 23.87 -4.63
C SER A 904 52.90 24.08 -3.85
N GLN A 905 52.83 25.15 -3.04
CA GLN A 905 51.94 25.41 -1.89
C GLN A 905 50.68 26.29 -2.15
N ILE A 906 49.62 26.03 -1.35
CA ILE A 906 48.81 26.97 -0.51
C ILE A 906 48.05 28.17 -1.14
N SER A 907 46.72 28.23 -0.91
CA SER A 907 46.05 29.36 -0.21
C SER A 907 44.62 29.00 0.25
N SER A 908 44.05 29.81 1.15
CA SER A 908 42.78 29.55 1.85
C SER A 908 41.88 30.80 1.86
N VAL A 909 40.55 30.63 1.77
CA VAL A 909 39.55 31.66 2.13
C VAL A 909 38.36 31.02 2.84
N GLN A 910 37.76 31.77 3.76
CA GLN A 910 36.81 31.33 4.79
C GLN A 910 35.35 31.30 4.30
N THR A 911 34.56 30.39 4.88
CA THR A 911 33.09 30.49 4.94
C THR A 911 32.65 31.12 6.27
N ASN A 912 31.61 31.96 6.22
CA ASN A 912 30.89 32.45 7.40
C ASN A 912 29.75 31.49 7.81
N THR A 913 29.31 31.58 9.07
CA THR A 913 28.50 30.56 9.77
C THR A 913 27.16 31.06 10.33
N VAL A 914 26.16 30.16 10.31
CA VAL A 914 24.93 30.06 11.16
C VAL A 914 24.35 28.63 10.95
N SER A 915 23.80 27.83 11.89
CA SER A 915 23.35 27.96 13.30
C SER A 915 22.01 28.69 13.52
N THR A 916 21.02 28.22 14.30
CA THR A 916 20.81 27.00 15.15
C THR A 916 19.31 26.95 15.55
N ALA A 917 18.66 25.93 16.16
CA ALA A 917 18.95 24.55 16.59
C ALA A 917 17.61 23.80 16.89
N LEU A 918 17.64 22.48 17.15
CA LEU A 918 16.60 21.75 17.91
C LEU A 918 17.00 21.63 19.39
N GLY A 919 16.01 21.64 20.29
CA GLY A 919 16.22 21.55 21.75
C GLY A 919 15.54 20.33 22.38
N TYR A 920 16.23 19.69 23.33
CA TYR A 920 15.74 18.52 24.10
C TYR A 920 15.54 18.86 25.59
N ARG A 921 14.49 18.27 26.20
CA ARG A 921 14.34 17.97 27.64
C ARG A 921 13.04 17.16 27.86
N ALA A 922 12.84 16.35 28.90
CA ALA A 922 13.55 15.21 29.51
C ALA A 922 12.80 14.79 30.82
N VAL A 923 13.01 13.56 31.35
CA VAL A 923 12.61 13.08 32.72
C VAL A 923 11.09 12.74 32.86
N ASN A 924 10.58 11.62 33.42
CA ASN A 924 11.10 10.39 34.08
C ASN A 924 10.08 9.20 33.97
N PRO A 925 10.42 7.95 34.38
CA PRO A 925 9.56 6.76 34.24
C PRO A 925 8.90 6.23 35.54
N THR A 926 7.74 5.56 35.43
CA THR A 926 7.17 4.61 36.42
C THR A 926 6.13 3.66 35.77
N ASP A 927 6.51 2.39 35.65
CA ASP A 927 5.77 1.13 35.90
C ASP A 927 4.29 0.83 35.46
N MET A 928 4.17 -0.35 34.84
CA MET A 928 3.12 -1.42 34.96
C MET A 928 2.00 -1.64 33.91
N LEU A 929 2.10 -2.85 33.32
CA LEU A 929 1.07 -3.87 32.95
C LEU A 929 0.23 -3.80 31.65
N GLU A 930 0.30 -4.94 30.93
CA GLU A 930 -0.68 -5.56 29.99
C GLU A 930 -1.06 -4.82 28.67
N SER A 931 -1.34 -5.49 27.55
CA SER A 931 -1.08 -6.89 27.09
C SER A 931 -1.25 -6.96 25.54
N TYR A 932 -0.50 -7.83 24.86
CA TYR A 932 -0.56 -7.99 23.38
C TYR A 932 -1.30 -9.29 22.97
N PRO A 933 -2.14 -9.27 21.92
CA PRO A 933 -2.46 -10.44 21.12
C PRO A 933 -1.51 -10.56 19.92
N LEU A 934 -0.99 -11.77 19.69
CA LEU A 934 -0.15 -12.14 18.54
C LEU A 934 -1.01 -12.56 17.35
N ASN A 935 -0.61 -12.19 16.13
CA ASN A 935 -1.05 -12.84 14.90
C ASN A 935 0.12 -13.58 14.24
N ILE A 936 -0.20 -14.70 13.58
CA ILE A 936 0.76 -15.66 13.04
C ILE A 936 0.65 -15.65 11.51
N ASP A 937 1.69 -15.16 10.84
CA ASP A 937 1.85 -15.34 9.39
C ASP A 937 2.48 -16.71 9.07
N ARG A 938 2.09 -17.28 7.92
CA ARG A 938 2.77 -18.43 7.29
C ARG A 938 2.88 -18.22 5.78
N ASP A 939 4.11 -18.08 5.31
CA ASP A 939 4.49 -18.21 3.90
C ASP A 939 4.26 -19.64 3.37
N ASN A 940 3.91 -19.76 2.08
CA ASN A 940 4.64 -20.67 1.17
C ASN A 940 4.30 -20.47 -0.32
N GLY A 941 5.25 -19.92 -1.08
CA GLY A 941 5.93 -20.60 -2.19
C GLY A 941 5.16 -21.21 -3.38
N ASN A 942 5.27 -20.50 -4.51
CA ASN A 942 5.76 -20.98 -5.83
C ASN A 942 4.86 -21.61 -6.93
N THR A 943 5.00 -20.99 -8.12
CA THR A 943 5.16 -21.54 -9.49
C THR A 943 3.95 -22.06 -10.31
N VAL A 944 3.55 -21.21 -11.29
CA VAL A 944 3.30 -21.44 -12.75
C VAL A 944 3.75 -22.81 -13.34
N ASP A 945 3.14 -23.38 -14.41
CA ASP A 945 2.63 -22.77 -15.66
C ASP A 945 1.63 -23.69 -16.46
N VAL A 946 0.60 -23.07 -17.09
CA VAL A 946 0.19 -23.12 -18.53
C VAL A 946 -0.40 -24.38 -19.28
N ASN A 947 -1.61 -24.13 -19.82
CA ASN A 947 -2.33 -24.57 -21.06
C ASN A 947 -2.97 -25.96 -21.32
N ASP A 948 -4.24 -25.86 -21.77
CA ASP A 948 -4.92 -26.46 -22.95
C ASP A 948 -4.73 -27.95 -23.30
N ASN A 949 -5.76 -28.72 -23.66
CA ASN A 949 -6.76 -28.39 -24.70
C ASN A 949 -7.87 -29.48 -24.79
N ARG A 950 -9.09 -29.12 -25.25
CA ARG A 950 -10.14 -30.00 -25.81
C ARG A 950 -10.77 -31.07 -24.87
N SER A 951 -12.02 -31.52 -25.03
CA SER A 951 -12.99 -31.35 -26.14
C SER A 951 -14.44 -31.59 -25.69
N ASP A 952 -15.36 -30.89 -26.36
CA ASP A 952 -16.67 -31.35 -26.85
C ASP A 952 -17.81 -31.82 -25.90
N VAL A 953 -18.89 -31.00 -25.92
CA VAL A 953 -20.26 -31.41 -26.34
C VAL A 953 -20.98 -32.53 -25.53
N HIS A 954 -22.08 -32.17 -24.83
CA HIS A 954 -23.44 -32.33 -25.42
C HIS A 954 -24.54 -31.53 -24.69
N CYS A 955 -25.63 -31.25 -25.41
CA CYS A 955 -26.85 -30.60 -24.92
C CYS A 955 -27.81 -31.58 -24.21
N GLY A 956 -28.78 -31.04 -23.47
CA GLY A 956 -30.01 -31.77 -23.09
C GLY A 956 -30.48 -31.48 -21.66
N SER A 957 -31.08 -30.34 -21.34
CA SER A 957 -32.51 -30.00 -21.55
C SER A 957 -33.52 -30.75 -20.65
N LYS A 958 -34.15 -29.95 -19.77
CA LYS A 958 -35.58 -29.93 -19.40
C LYS A 958 -36.17 -30.90 -18.34
N VAL A 959 -36.76 -30.21 -17.34
CA VAL A 959 -38.12 -30.38 -16.77
C VAL A 959 -38.30 -31.35 -15.59
N ASP A 960 -38.67 -30.75 -14.45
CA ASP A 960 -39.77 -31.07 -13.50
C ASP A 960 -40.35 -32.51 -13.56
N ASP A 961 -40.53 -33.22 -12.45
CA ASP A 961 -41.54 -32.90 -11.41
C ASP A 961 -41.22 -33.64 -10.08
N PRO A 962 -41.79 -33.28 -8.91
CA PRO A 962 -41.39 -33.82 -7.61
C PRO A 962 -42.22 -35.03 -7.15
N GLY A 963 -41.68 -35.78 -6.17
CA GLY A 963 -42.51 -36.52 -5.21
C GLY A 963 -42.16 -37.98 -4.95
N ARG A 964 -41.51 -38.24 -3.81
CA ARG A 964 -41.87 -39.25 -2.77
C ARG A 964 -40.82 -39.17 -1.65
N LEU A 965 -41.12 -38.94 -0.37
CA LEU A 965 -41.97 -39.63 0.62
C LEU A 965 -41.50 -41.05 1.00
N TYR A 966 -41.21 -41.21 2.31
CA TYR A 966 -40.80 -42.41 3.05
C TYR A 966 -39.37 -42.94 2.72
N ILE A 967 -38.62 -43.63 3.60
CA ILE A 967 -38.97 -44.47 4.77
C ILE A 967 -38.00 -44.23 5.95
N ILE A 968 -38.49 -44.37 7.20
CA ILE A 968 -37.66 -44.58 8.40
C ILE A 968 -37.48 -46.09 8.62
N GLN A 969 -36.23 -46.56 8.64
CA GLN A 969 -35.77 -47.79 9.30
C GLN A 969 -34.24 -47.67 9.46
N GLN A 970 -33.68 -47.59 10.67
CA GLN A 970 -33.36 -48.73 11.56
C GLN A 970 -32.73 -49.91 10.81
N GLU A 971 -31.41 -50.06 10.91
CA GLU A 971 -30.84 -51.21 11.64
C GLU A 971 -29.38 -51.04 12.07
N THR A 972 -29.06 -51.82 13.08
CA THR A 972 -27.82 -52.12 13.82
C THR A 972 -26.46 -52.10 13.10
N ALA A 973 -25.51 -51.41 13.75
CA ALA A 973 -24.28 -51.93 14.37
C ALA A 973 -23.39 -53.01 13.69
N ALA A 974 -22.08 -52.83 13.93
CA ALA A 974 -20.97 -53.78 13.84
C ALA A 974 -20.32 -54.02 12.45
N SER A 975 -19.27 -53.24 12.18
CA SER A 975 -17.90 -53.79 12.21
C SER A 975 -16.89 -52.72 12.65
#